data_AF-A0AAD4BPK1-F1
#
_entry.id   AF-A0AAD4BPK1-F1
#
_cell.length_a   1.000
_cell.length_b   1.000
_cell.length_c   1.000
_cell.angle_alpha   90.00
_cell.angle_beta   90.00
_cell.angle_gamma   90.00
#
_symmetry.space_group_name_H-M   'P 1'
#
loop_
_entity.id
_entity.type
_entity.pdbx_description
1 polymer ?
#
loop_
_entity_poly.entity_id
_entity_poly.type
_entity_poly.pdbx_seq_one_letter_code
_entity_poly.pdbx_strand_id
1 'polypeptide(L)'
;MIYRVVCERLEMIDRVTDAVECFLEMMSELGGEVYMSEPLTEWVCDFTQRRLSAHDEAASNKLTVDTTPTPIFREWAKAKLSRNSWKDALLSAVDFTFPRAEVYRAICERLEMIDRIADAVECFHEMMSELGEETKGHDEYRAWVLDFKQRSSEKLDHLGDTAVGAQRYDEAVSHYSTALSLTLSSPQAIFIKRSKARLASGSWKEALDDANEVIGLDPSSPWGYEIKRAALHKGGDYKDAIDAFETMLTKLTESPDPDVQRLGDQYISPSSTRATIRKIVHQTLRHSPRVLINTTTSRLHNGAEQASAFESLPIFNELVSSMTTRIDKVRIKREVREYFRYVTLSHTWEDNEPLYHQVVHMAVYDLKQSLTHDKLQTFCRIVRDAGFNWAWSDTCCIDKLDHFILQEALVAMFKWYQGAAMMIVFLRGVRPSSPRGALAGSIWSTRGWTLQEYIAAKVIRFYTEDWTLYRDLELENHKESPEIISEMEQATGVSSAELMALRPGLSSIREKLHLASTRGTTWVEDAAYSLLGIFSAIGIPAIYGEGEASLGRLLANVLTRSGDAGILAWTGEFSPFNSCLPARITVFHTPATTHLPLPIPDSEMDRIIARLRTPSFDLSVALRLYDCLNNLPTPRFAESRMSLPCIAFQLPRFSSSSRTRSGHVYRADTIAFGMVEIRTRYDLSRMRSLYLIHPWLDNLVEHGDMHGGAFTENDVLPPPSPNTDDEDISGDELDNEEIDDNDSSLSEPELPSIPTPAQTASVDRETRARQLVARLRQPFGALLLTVDSTGRRDGAVDYKRVAADGLITVQLQESVSLADILDNVRVLDVEFERWLGWVLDGFTCPGLTNDLDI
;
A
#
# COMPACT_ATOMS: atom_id res chain seq x y z
N MET A 1 69.79 32.55 -9.61
CA MET A 1 71.08 33.27 -9.45
C MET A 1 72.10 32.43 -8.67
N ILE A 2 71.79 31.95 -7.45
CA ILE A 2 72.67 31.05 -6.69
C ILE A 2 72.97 29.77 -7.49
N TYR A 3 71.93 29.10 -7.98
CA TYR A 3 72.06 27.94 -8.86
C TYR A 3 72.98 28.16 -10.06
N ARG A 4 72.82 29.27 -10.77
CA ARG A 4 73.69 29.67 -11.88
C ARG A 4 75.17 29.69 -11.48
N VAL A 5 75.48 30.35 -10.36
CA VAL A 5 76.87 30.44 -9.87
C VAL A 5 77.39 29.07 -9.47
N VAL A 6 76.56 28.21 -8.85
CA VAL A 6 76.96 26.86 -8.46
C VAL A 6 77.19 25.98 -9.69
N CYS A 7 76.32 26.03 -10.69
CA CYS A 7 76.48 25.33 -11.97
C CYS A 7 77.79 25.75 -12.66
N GLU A 8 78.03 27.06 -12.82
CA GLU A 8 79.26 27.60 -13.42
C GLU A 8 80.51 27.17 -12.63
N ARG A 9 80.41 27.02 -11.30
CA ARG A 9 81.55 26.63 -10.46
C ARG A 9 81.82 25.13 -10.47
N LEU A 10 80.77 24.31 -10.56
CA LEU A 10 80.86 22.86 -10.74
C LEU A 10 81.44 22.51 -12.11
N GLU A 11 81.08 23.28 -13.15
CA GLU A 11 81.73 23.19 -14.47
C GLU A 11 83.22 23.54 -14.42
N MET A 12 83.60 24.62 -13.73
CA MET A 12 85.01 25.01 -13.62
C MET A 12 85.90 23.96 -12.93
N ILE A 13 85.33 22.99 -12.22
CA ILE A 13 86.05 21.91 -11.54
C ILE A 13 85.80 20.53 -12.17
N ASP A 14 85.25 20.49 -13.38
CA ASP A 14 84.99 19.27 -14.17
C ASP A 14 84.02 18.27 -13.49
N ARG A 15 83.18 18.77 -12.57
CA ARG A 15 82.12 18.01 -11.89
C ARG A 15 80.81 18.15 -12.63
N VAL A 16 80.84 17.63 -13.85
CA VAL A 16 79.87 17.87 -14.91
C VAL A 16 78.50 17.24 -14.61
N THR A 17 78.46 16.08 -13.95
CA THR A 17 77.22 15.43 -13.50
C THR A 17 76.53 16.24 -12.42
N ASP A 18 77.29 16.75 -11.45
CA ASP A 18 76.78 17.57 -10.35
C ASP A 18 76.27 18.94 -10.85
N ALA A 19 76.88 19.49 -11.91
CA ALA A 19 76.41 20.72 -12.55
C ALA A 19 75.03 20.53 -13.22
N VAL A 20 74.79 19.36 -13.83
CA VAL A 20 73.49 19.00 -14.42
C VAL A 20 72.46 18.75 -13.33
N GLU A 21 72.83 18.07 -12.24
CA GLU A 21 71.94 17.90 -11.08
C GLU A 21 71.54 19.25 -10.46
N CYS A 22 72.50 20.16 -10.30
CA CYS A 22 72.24 21.52 -9.80
C CYS A 22 71.33 22.32 -10.73
N PHE A 23 71.48 22.15 -12.05
CA PHE A 23 70.61 22.78 -13.06
C PHE A 23 69.18 22.22 -13.01
N LEU A 24 69.01 20.90 -12.89
CA LEU A 24 67.69 20.27 -12.78
C LEU A 24 66.99 20.64 -11.47
N GLU A 25 67.75 20.80 -10.39
CA GLU A 25 67.26 21.27 -9.10
C GLU A 25 66.78 22.73 -9.16
N MET A 26 67.53 23.60 -9.85
CA MET A 26 67.11 24.98 -10.14
C MET A 26 65.77 25.02 -10.90
N MET A 27 65.64 24.23 -11.97
CA MET A 27 64.44 24.22 -12.81
C MET A 27 63.22 23.66 -12.07
N SER A 28 63.45 22.74 -11.13
CA SER A 28 62.43 22.20 -10.25
C SER A 28 61.94 23.22 -9.19
N GLU A 29 62.86 23.93 -8.53
CA GLU A 29 62.50 24.90 -7.48
C GLU A 29 61.83 26.17 -8.01
N LEU A 30 62.17 26.59 -9.23
CA LEU A 30 61.55 27.76 -9.87
C LEU A 30 60.14 27.49 -10.39
N GLY A 31 59.65 26.24 -10.29
CA GLY A 31 58.25 25.87 -10.39
C GLY A 31 57.45 26.54 -11.50
N GLY A 32 57.74 26.25 -12.77
CA GLY A 32 56.85 26.39 -13.95
C GLY A 32 56.18 27.74 -14.30
N GLU A 33 56.05 28.68 -13.37
CA GLU A 33 55.29 29.93 -13.50
C GLU A 33 56.16 31.18 -13.34
N VAL A 34 57.44 31.03 -13.01
CA VAL A 34 58.37 32.16 -13.05
C VAL A 34 58.64 32.48 -14.51
N TYR A 35 58.09 33.60 -15.00
CA TYR A 35 58.57 34.30 -16.19
C TYR A 35 60.09 34.43 -16.06
N MET A 36 60.84 33.55 -16.72
CA MET A 36 62.29 33.66 -16.74
C MET A 36 62.61 35.00 -17.40
N SER A 37 63.17 35.93 -16.63
CA SER A 37 63.68 37.19 -17.15
C SER A 37 64.62 36.88 -18.32
N GLU A 38 64.57 37.66 -19.41
CA GLU A 38 65.44 37.48 -20.59
C GLU A 38 66.90 37.08 -20.27
N PRO A 39 67.59 37.66 -19.26
CA PRO A 39 68.97 37.30 -18.92
C PRO A 39 69.15 35.87 -18.39
N LEU A 40 68.13 35.30 -17.75
CA LEU A 40 68.18 33.93 -17.24
C LEU A 40 67.97 32.95 -18.41
N THR A 41 67.00 33.23 -19.28
CA THR A 41 66.77 32.45 -20.51
C THR A 41 68.00 32.47 -21.42
N GLU A 42 68.62 33.63 -21.60
CA GLU A 42 69.85 33.81 -22.37
C GLU A 42 71.02 33.02 -21.77
N TRP A 43 71.14 33.01 -20.43
CA TRP A 43 72.15 32.19 -19.75
C TRP A 43 71.89 30.69 -19.89
N VAL A 44 70.64 30.23 -19.78
CA VAL A 44 70.29 28.81 -19.98
C VAL A 44 70.64 28.38 -21.40
N CYS A 45 70.29 29.19 -22.41
CA CYS A 45 70.64 28.94 -23.81
C CYS A 45 72.16 28.89 -24.01
N ASP A 46 72.90 29.84 -23.44
CA ASP A 46 74.35 29.93 -23.53
C ASP A 46 75.06 28.76 -22.83
N PHE A 47 74.56 28.33 -21.66
CA PHE A 47 75.04 27.13 -20.96
C PHE A 47 74.85 25.86 -21.79
N THR A 48 73.67 25.67 -22.40
CA THR A 48 73.43 24.52 -23.30
C THR A 48 74.29 24.58 -24.57
N GLN A 49 74.50 25.78 -25.14
CA GLN A 49 75.24 25.96 -26.40
C GLN A 49 76.76 25.85 -26.22
N ARG A 50 77.32 26.34 -25.10
CA ARG A 50 78.75 26.14 -24.77
C ARG A 50 79.13 24.66 -24.70
N ARG A 51 78.20 23.82 -24.28
CA ARG A 51 78.41 22.37 -24.18
C ARG A 51 78.36 21.65 -25.52
N LEU A 52 77.41 22.03 -26.40
CA LEU A 52 77.37 21.57 -27.79
C LEU A 52 78.67 21.92 -28.54
N SER A 53 79.25 23.09 -28.25
CA SER A 53 80.43 23.62 -28.94
C SER A 53 81.76 23.01 -28.43
N ALA A 54 81.88 22.73 -27.13
CA ALA A 54 83.11 22.20 -26.52
C ALA A 54 83.43 20.76 -26.96
N HIS A 55 82.46 20.03 -27.51
CA HIS A 55 82.64 18.63 -27.92
C HIS A 55 82.96 18.44 -29.41
N ASP A 56 82.60 19.39 -30.28
CA ASP A 56 82.98 19.34 -31.71
C ASP A 56 84.51 19.52 -31.90
N GLU A 57 85.18 20.25 -30.99
CA GLU A 57 86.65 20.37 -31.00
C GLU A 57 87.37 19.06 -30.66
N ALA A 58 86.72 18.11 -29.98
CA ALA A 58 87.32 16.81 -29.65
C ALA A 58 87.19 15.76 -30.77
N ALA A 59 86.31 15.98 -31.78
CA ALA A 59 85.95 14.96 -32.76
C ALA A 59 86.39 15.24 -34.21
N SER A 60 86.76 16.46 -34.63
CA SER A 60 87.22 16.65 -36.01
C SER A 60 88.04 17.91 -36.24
N ASN A 61 89.19 17.71 -36.89
CA ASN A 61 90.10 18.75 -37.36
C ASN A 61 89.41 19.73 -38.33
N LYS A 62 89.54 21.03 -38.02
CA LYS A 62 89.41 22.21 -38.90
C LYS A 62 88.06 22.37 -39.62
N LEU A 63 87.22 23.27 -39.09
CA LEU A 63 86.69 24.41 -39.87
C LEU A 63 86.24 25.52 -38.90
N THR A 64 86.65 26.76 -39.16
CA THR A 64 86.19 27.95 -38.44
C THR A 64 84.72 28.23 -38.76
N VAL A 65 83.85 28.25 -37.75
CA VAL A 65 82.45 28.69 -37.88
C VAL A 65 82.16 29.83 -36.90
N ASP A 66 81.47 30.83 -37.44
CA ASP A 66 81.08 32.12 -36.88
C ASP A 66 80.13 31.96 -35.66
N THR A 67 80.41 32.66 -34.56
CA THR A 67 79.75 32.53 -33.24
C THR A 67 78.61 33.53 -33.05
N THR A 68 77.68 33.62 -34.00
CA THR A 68 76.44 34.39 -33.83
C THR A 68 75.19 33.50 -33.90
N PRO A 69 74.26 33.58 -32.92
CA PRO A 69 73.04 32.77 -32.93
C PRO A 69 72.16 33.16 -34.10
N THR A 70 71.85 32.23 -34.99
CA THR A 70 70.95 32.51 -36.13
C THR A 70 69.54 32.89 -35.61
N PRO A 71 68.86 33.87 -36.23
CA PRO A 71 67.51 34.30 -35.83
C PRO A 71 66.48 33.17 -35.80
N ILE A 72 66.70 32.13 -36.62
CA ILE A 72 65.89 30.92 -36.67
C ILE A 72 65.95 30.14 -35.35
N PHE A 73 67.12 30.06 -34.70
CA PHE A 73 67.29 29.38 -33.41
C PHE A 73 66.62 30.15 -32.26
N ARG A 74 66.58 31.49 -32.37
CA ARG A 74 65.95 32.39 -31.38
C ARG A 74 64.42 32.38 -31.49
N GLU A 75 63.88 32.31 -32.70
CA GLU A 75 62.45 32.08 -32.97
C GLU A 75 62.02 30.64 -32.63
N TRP A 76 62.88 29.66 -32.89
CA TRP A 76 62.70 28.25 -32.50
C TRP A 76 62.61 28.07 -30.98
N ALA A 77 63.51 28.71 -30.22
CA ALA A 77 63.49 28.71 -28.76
C ALA A 77 62.26 29.45 -28.18
N LYS A 78 61.80 30.54 -28.82
CA LYS A 78 60.60 31.29 -28.41
C LYS A 78 59.29 30.57 -28.73
N ALA A 79 59.22 29.81 -29.83
CA ALA A 79 58.00 29.13 -30.28
C ALA A 79 57.66 27.85 -29.51
N LYS A 80 58.65 27.19 -28.89
CA LYS A 80 58.42 25.92 -28.16
C LYS A 80 58.18 26.07 -26.66
N LEU A 81 58.60 27.16 -26.00
CA LEU A 81 58.48 27.41 -24.55
C LEU A 81 57.04 27.66 -24.02
N SER A 82 56.04 26.87 -24.46
CA SER A 82 54.73 26.75 -23.82
C SER A 82 54.60 25.38 -23.16
N ARG A 83 54.45 25.35 -21.83
CA ARG A 83 54.14 24.24 -20.89
C ARG A 83 54.83 22.85 -21.03
N ASN A 84 55.41 22.46 -22.18
CA ASN A 84 55.97 21.12 -22.44
C ASN A 84 57.42 21.09 -22.99
N SER A 85 58.12 22.23 -23.11
CA SER A 85 59.36 22.32 -23.93
C SER A 85 60.70 22.31 -23.21
N TRP A 86 60.76 22.23 -21.88
CA TRP A 86 62.06 22.02 -21.22
C TRP A 86 62.65 20.64 -21.60
N LYS A 87 61.80 19.65 -21.90
CA LYS A 87 62.16 18.31 -22.40
C LYS A 87 62.89 18.38 -23.76
N ASP A 88 62.28 19.04 -24.75
CA ASP A 88 62.88 19.28 -26.08
C ASP A 88 64.20 20.06 -26.01
N ALA A 89 64.27 21.05 -25.12
CA ALA A 89 65.47 21.86 -24.92
C ALA A 89 66.63 21.04 -24.32
N LEU A 90 66.35 20.15 -23.35
CA LEU A 90 67.32 19.22 -22.78
C LEU A 90 67.78 18.15 -23.78
N LEU A 91 66.86 17.57 -24.55
CA LEU A 91 67.17 16.52 -25.53
C LEU A 91 68.00 17.03 -26.71
N SER A 92 67.75 18.26 -27.15
CA SER A 92 68.56 18.92 -28.19
C SER A 92 69.96 19.34 -27.74
N ALA A 93 70.19 19.47 -26.42
CA ALA A 93 71.49 19.86 -25.85
C ALA A 93 72.45 18.66 -25.61
N VAL A 94 71.97 17.42 -25.79
CA VAL A 94 72.67 16.18 -25.37
C VAL A 94 73.32 15.45 -26.54
N ASP A 95 73.24 15.97 -27.77
CA ASP A 95 73.85 15.25 -28.89
C ASP A 95 75.38 15.20 -28.83
N PHE A 96 75.86 13.95 -28.83
CA PHE A 96 77.22 13.44 -29.04
C PHE A 96 78.15 13.09 -27.86
N THR A 97 77.70 13.02 -26.60
CA THR A 97 78.54 12.34 -25.57
C THR A 97 77.89 11.56 -24.44
N PHE A 98 76.61 11.75 -24.15
CA PHE A 98 75.91 10.91 -23.17
C PHE A 98 74.93 9.98 -23.89
N PRO A 99 74.77 8.72 -23.46
CA PRO A 99 73.69 7.88 -23.98
C PRO A 99 72.37 8.60 -23.70
N ARG A 100 71.58 8.96 -24.73
CA ARG A 100 70.27 9.63 -24.57
C ARG A 100 69.36 8.93 -23.54
N ALA A 101 69.49 7.60 -23.44
CA ALA A 101 68.82 6.77 -22.43
C ALA A 101 69.13 7.18 -20.97
N GLU A 102 70.36 7.62 -20.67
CA GLU A 102 70.77 8.05 -19.32
C GLU A 102 70.18 9.41 -18.93
N VAL A 103 70.01 10.31 -19.91
CA VAL A 103 69.36 11.61 -19.67
C VAL A 103 67.88 11.43 -19.39
N TYR A 104 67.17 10.65 -20.21
CA TYR A 104 65.77 10.33 -19.94
C TYR A 104 65.60 9.63 -18.60
N ARG A 105 66.50 8.70 -18.24
CA ARG A 105 66.52 8.06 -16.93
C ARG A 105 66.66 9.06 -15.79
N ALA A 106 67.64 9.96 -15.84
CA ALA A 106 67.85 10.98 -14.81
C ALA A 106 66.65 11.93 -14.66
N ILE A 107 66.00 12.28 -15.78
CA ILE A 107 64.77 13.08 -15.78
C ILE A 107 63.62 12.32 -15.11
N CYS A 108 63.41 11.05 -15.46
CA CYS A 108 62.37 10.22 -14.85
C CYS A 108 62.58 10.09 -13.33
N GLU A 109 63.80 9.78 -12.89
CA GLU A 109 64.16 9.64 -11.47
C GLU A 109 63.96 10.97 -10.70
N ARG A 110 64.31 12.12 -11.29
CA ARG A 110 64.08 13.42 -10.66
C ARG A 110 62.60 13.77 -10.57
N LEU A 111 61.82 13.50 -11.62
CA LEU A 111 60.37 13.73 -11.61
C LEU A 111 59.66 12.85 -10.57
N GLU A 112 60.11 11.60 -10.37
CA GLU A 112 59.64 10.75 -9.27
C GLU A 112 59.97 11.33 -7.89
N MET A 113 61.17 11.90 -7.71
CA MET A 113 61.63 12.51 -6.45
C MET A 113 60.82 13.74 -6.03
N ILE A 114 60.35 14.53 -6.99
CA ILE A 114 59.53 15.73 -6.75
C ILE A 114 58.02 15.45 -6.80
N ASP A 115 57.63 14.16 -6.74
CA ASP A 115 56.25 13.67 -6.73
C ASP A 115 55.42 13.97 -7.99
N ARG A 116 56.09 14.26 -9.12
CA ARG A 116 55.47 14.52 -10.42
C ARG A 116 55.42 13.27 -11.29
N ILE A 117 54.75 12.23 -10.80
CA ILE A 117 54.79 10.90 -11.43
C ILE A 117 54.14 10.88 -12.81
N ALA A 118 53.04 11.59 -13.01
CA ALA A 118 52.38 11.63 -14.34
C ALA A 118 53.35 12.15 -15.42
N ASP A 119 54.12 13.19 -15.08
CA ASP A 119 55.14 13.74 -15.97
C ASP A 119 56.33 12.79 -16.16
N ALA A 120 56.71 12.05 -15.10
CA ALA A 120 57.75 11.03 -15.15
C ALA A 120 57.38 9.88 -16.11
N VAL A 121 56.12 9.45 -16.06
CA VAL A 121 55.60 8.36 -16.91
C VAL A 121 55.44 8.80 -18.35
N GLU A 122 55.02 10.04 -18.59
CA GLU A 122 55.01 10.61 -19.94
C GLU A 122 56.42 10.65 -20.53
N CYS A 123 57.40 11.14 -19.75
CA CYS A 123 58.82 11.14 -20.12
C CYS A 123 59.35 9.72 -20.39
N PHE A 124 58.90 8.75 -19.60
CA PHE A 124 59.23 7.34 -19.79
C PHE A 124 58.66 6.77 -21.10
N HIS A 125 57.39 7.02 -21.42
CA HIS A 125 56.80 6.55 -22.68
C HIS A 125 57.47 7.16 -23.90
N GLU A 126 57.82 8.45 -23.84
CA GLU A 126 58.55 9.17 -24.88
C GLU A 126 59.93 8.54 -25.11
N MET A 127 60.70 8.34 -24.04
CA MET A 127 61.97 7.61 -24.06
C MET A 127 61.84 6.23 -24.71
N MET A 128 60.81 5.44 -24.35
CA MET A 128 60.60 4.10 -24.91
C MET A 128 60.25 4.10 -26.40
N SER A 129 59.68 5.20 -26.91
CA SER A 129 59.38 5.40 -28.34
C SER A 129 60.61 5.82 -29.15
N GLU A 130 61.57 6.52 -28.54
CA GLU A 130 62.74 7.05 -29.24
C GLU A 130 63.95 6.10 -29.25
N LEU A 131 64.05 5.19 -28.28
CA LEU A 131 65.19 4.27 -28.18
C LEU A 131 65.14 3.14 -29.21
N GLY A 132 66.29 2.83 -29.81
CA GLY A 132 66.47 1.70 -30.73
C GLY A 132 66.49 0.35 -30.01
N GLU A 133 66.14 -0.73 -30.71
CA GLU A 133 66.03 -2.08 -30.12
C GLU A 133 67.35 -2.60 -29.49
N GLU A 134 68.51 -2.14 -29.98
CA GLU A 134 69.83 -2.49 -29.41
C GLU A 134 70.05 -1.90 -28.00
N THR A 135 69.57 -0.69 -27.73
CA THR A 135 69.70 -0.03 -26.41
C THR A 135 68.68 -0.58 -25.41
N LYS A 136 67.50 -1.01 -25.88
CA LYS A 136 66.51 -1.74 -25.07
C LYS A 136 67.01 -3.13 -24.63
N GLY A 137 68.03 -3.68 -25.31
CA GLY A 137 68.59 -5.00 -25.06
C GLY A 137 69.66 -5.08 -23.96
N HIS A 138 70.19 -3.94 -23.48
CA HIS A 138 71.25 -3.92 -22.47
C HIS A 138 70.71 -4.35 -21.08
N ASP A 139 71.33 -5.33 -20.43
CA ASP A 139 70.80 -5.96 -19.21
C ASP A 139 70.54 -4.99 -18.05
N GLU A 140 71.44 -4.03 -17.83
CA GLU A 140 71.28 -2.98 -16.81
C GLU A 140 70.09 -2.05 -17.10
N TYR A 141 69.85 -1.75 -18.38
CA TYR A 141 68.75 -0.87 -18.78
C TYR A 141 67.41 -1.58 -18.69
N ARG A 142 67.37 -2.87 -19.05
CA ARG A 142 66.19 -3.73 -18.84
C ARG A 142 65.82 -3.82 -17.36
N ALA A 143 66.80 -3.98 -16.47
CA ALA A 143 66.57 -4.02 -15.03
C ALA A 143 65.97 -2.70 -14.51
N TRP A 144 66.51 -1.56 -14.93
CA TRP A 144 65.98 -0.26 -14.55
C TRP A 144 64.56 0.00 -15.10
N VAL A 145 64.28 -0.34 -16.37
CA VAL A 145 62.94 -0.17 -16.97
C VAL A 145 61.89 -0.98 -16.19
N LEU A 146 62.24 -2.20 -15.77
CA LEU A 146 61.35 -3.04 -14.96
C LEU A 146 61.11 -2.43 -13.58
N ASP A 147 62.18 -1.96 -12.91
CA ASP A 147 62.11 -1.29 -11.60
C ASP A 147 61.28 0.00 -11.66
N PHE A 148 61.52 0.87 -12.66
CA PHE A 148 60.77 2.10 -12.86
C PHE A 148 59.28 1.82 -13.06
N LYS A 149 58.95 0.91 -13.98
CA LYS A 149 57.56 0.50 -14.23
C LYS A 149 56.87 -0.01 -12.96
N GLN A 150 57.54 -0.85 -12.19
CA GLN A 150 57.00 -1.39 -10.94
C GLN A 150 56.75 -0.29 -9.91
N ARG A 151 57.78 0.50 -9.57
CA ARG A 151 57.69 1.56 -8.56
C ARG A 151 56.69 2.65 -8.92
N SER A 152 56.70 3.11 -10.18
CA SER A 152 55.76 4.12 -10.66
C SER A 152 54.32 3.59 -10.69
N SER A 153 54.11 2.32 -11.08
CA SER A 153 52.77 1.69 -11.05
C SER A 153 52.21 1.61 -9.63
N GLU A 154 53.01 1.15 -8.66
CA GLU A 154 52.60 1.07 -7.24
C GLU A 154 52.27 2.45 -6.66
N LYS A 155 53.09 3.45 -6.97
CA LYS A 155 52.87 4.82 -6.48
C LYS A 155 51.63 5.46 -7.11
N LEU A 156 51.35 5.20 -8.39
CA LEU A 156 50.12 5.62 -9.05
C LEU A 156 48.87 4.90 -8.51
N ASP A 157 48.98 3.61 -8.18
CA ASP A 157 47.90 2.87 -7.53
C ASP A 157 47.53 3.50 -6.16
N HIS A 158 48.53 3.86 -5.35
CA HIS A 158 48.33 4.57 -4.09
C HIS A 158 47.74 5.98 -4.26
N LEU A 159 48.17 6.73 -5.28
CA LEU A 159 47.56 8.03 -5.61
C LEU A 159 46.10 7.87 -6.03
N GLY A 160 45.79 6.82 -6.81
CA GLY A 160 44.43 6.44 -7.16
C GLY A 160 43.57 6.18 -5.92
N ASP A 161 44.04 5.33 -5.00
CA ASP A 161 43.34 5.01 -3.75
C ASP A 161 43.12 6.26 -2.89
N THR A 162 44.12 7.15 -2.83
CA THR A 162 44.03 8.44 -2.13
C THR A 162 42.98 9.35 -2.75
N ALA A 163 42.92 9.40 -4.09
CA ALA A 163 41.93 10.19 -4.82
C ALA A 163 40.51 9.64 -4.64
N VAL A 164 40.32 8.30 -4.63
CA VAL A 164 39.04 7.66 -4.28
C VAL A 164 38.61 8.04 -2.86
N GLY A 165 39.53 7.96 -1.89
CA GLY A 165 39.26 8.38 -0.51
C GLY A 165 38.87 9.85 -0.37
N ALA A 166 39.36 10.69 -1.28
CA ALA A 166 38.99 12.10 -1.39
C ALA A 166 37.76 12.38 -2.29
N GLN A 167 37.06 11.33 -2.76
CA GLN A 167 35.93 11.41 -3.71
C GLN A 167 36.26 12.10 -5.05
N ARG A 168 37.54 12.18 -5.41
CA ARG A 168 38.03 12.73 -6.70
C ARG A 168 38.13 11.60 -7.73
N TYR A 169 36.98 11.10 -8.18
CA TYR A 169 36.91 9.88 -8.98
C TYR A 169 37.58 10.00 -10.35
N ASP A 170 37.47 11.14 -11.04
CA ASP A 170 38.12 11.34 -12.35
C ASP A 170 39.65 11.32 -12.24
N GLU A 171 40.19 11.96 -11.20
CA GLU A 171 41.63 11.91 -10.89
C GLU A 171 42.07 10.48 -10.57
N ALA A 172 41.29 9.75 -9.77
CA ALA A 172 41.57 8.35 -9.47
C ALA A 172 41.59 7.48 -10.74
N VAL A 173 40.59 7.64 -11.63
CA VAL A 173 40.53 6.93 -12.91
C VAL A 173 41.73 7.27 -13.79
N SER A 174 42.19 8.52 -13.79
CA SER A 174 43.42 8.92 -14.48
C SER A 174 44.64 8.19 -13.91
N HIS A 175 44.85 8.24 -12.59
CA HIS A 175 45.97 7.57 -11.93
C HIS A 175 45.99 6.05 -12.18
N TYR A 176 44.85 5.37 -12.04
CA TYR A 176 44.76 3.94 -12.33
C TYR A 176 44.99 3.61 -13.81
N SER A 177 44.55 4.48 -14.73
CA SER A 177 44.80 4.26 -16.17
C SER A 177 46.28 4.39 -16.51
N THR A 178 46.99 5.34 -15.90
CA THR A 178 48.45 5.47 -16.02
C THR A 178 49.18 4.30 -15.33
N ALA A 179 48.67 3.80 -14.21
CA ALA A 179 49.24 2.61 -13.56
C ALA A 179 49.12 1.37 -14.46
N LEU A 180 47.96 1.19 -15.11
CA LEU A 180 47.73 0.08 -16.04
C LEU A 180 48.67 0.10 -17.25
N SER A 181 49.07 1.28 -17.76
CA SER A 181 50.04 1.35 -18.87
C SER A 181 51.45 0.88 -18.48
N LEU A 182 51.77 0.85 -17.19
CA LEU A 182 53.08 0.44 -16.67
C LEU A 182 53.09 -0.96 -16.07
N THR A 183 51.93 -1.54 -15.79
CA THR A 183 51.80 -2.79 -15.04
C THR A 183 52.49 -3.94 -15.76
N LEU A 184 53.39 -4.63 -15.05
CA LEU A 184 54.18 -5.74 -15.57
C LEU A 184 53.58 -7.12 -15.24
N SER A 185 52.82 -7.23 -14.14
CA SER A 185 52.26 -8.49 -13.67
C SER A 185 50.92 -8.27 -12.97
N SER A 186 49.89 -9.06 -13.32
CA SER A 186 48.53 -9.05 -12.74
C SER A 186 47.80 -7.69 -12.70
N PRO A 187 47.35 -7.16 -13.84
CA PRO A 187 46.61 -5.87 -13.91
C PRO A 187 45.18 -5.95 -13.32
N GLN A 188 44.72 -7.15 -12.95
CA GLN A 188 43.37 -7.41 -12.47
C GLN A 188 42.96 -6.51 -11.29
N ALA A 189 43.83 -6.34 -10.30
CA ALA A 189 43.55 -5.53 -9.12
C ALA A 189 43.30 -4.05 -9.49
N ILE A 190 44.09 -3.50 -10.42
CA ILE A 190 43.97 -2.10 -10.84
C ILE A 190 42.71 -1.92 -11.71
N PHE A 191 42.36 -2.89 -12.57
CA PHE A 191 41.07 -2.86 -13.28
C PHE A 191 39.87 -2.87 -12.32
N ILE A 192 39.91 -3.68 -11.25
CA ILE A 192 38.87 -3.71 -10.21
C ILE A 192 38.77 -2.34 -9.51
N LYS A 193 39.89 -1.73 -9.14
CA LYS A 193 39.89 -0.40 -8.50
C LYS A 193 39.38 0.69 -9.44
N ARG A 194 39.86 0.71 -10.69
CA ARG A 194 39.45 1.67 -11.72
C ARG A 194 37.98 1.56 -12.04
N SER A 195 37.45 0.36 -12.22
CA SER A 195 36.04 0.15 -12.51
C SER A 195 35.13 0.62 -11.36
N LYS A 196 35.52 0.41 -10.10
CA LYS A 196 34.81 0.96 -8.94
C LYS A 196 34.80 2.49 -8.95
N ALA A 197 35.93 3.12 -9.26
CA ALA A 197 36.00 4.58 -9.43
C ALA A 197 35.13 5.06 -10.61
N ARG A 198 35.13 4.34 -11.73
CA ARG A 198 34.27 4.63 -12.90
C ARG A 198 32.78 4.53 -12.57
N LEU A 199 32.36 3.49 -11.84
CA LEU A 199 30.99 3.35 -11.34
C LEU A 199 30.58 4.54 -10.46
N ALA A 200 31.48 4.99 -9.58
CA ALA A 200 31.23 6.16 -8.73
C ALA A 200 31.16 7.49 -9.50
N SER A 201 31.97 7.63 -10.56
CA SER A 201 31.93 8.79 -11.47
C SER A 201 30.72 8.83 -12.41
N GLY A 202 29.95 7.73 -12.52
CA GLY A 202 28.87 7.59 -13.50
C GLY A 202 29.33 7.18 -14.90
N SER A 203 30.56 6.68 -15.06
CA SER A 203 31.09 6.16 -16.33
C SER A 203 30.87 4.64 -16.43
N TRP A 204 29.60 4.20 -16.43
CA TRP A 204 29.26 2.77 -16.31
C TRP A 204 29.60 1.94 -17.56
N LYS A 205 29.64 2.53 -18.76
CA LYS A 205 30.06 1.81 -19.98
C LYS A 205 31.54 1.43 -19.90
N GLU A 206 32.37 2.38 -19.52
CA GLU A 206 33.80 2.18 -19.33
C GLU A 206 34.08 1.27 -18.13
N ALA A 207 33.22 1.28 -17.10
CA ALA A 207 33.31 0.31 -16.02
C ALA A 207 32.97 -1.12 -16.48
N LEU A 208 32.02 -1.27 -17.40
CA LEU A 208 31.68 -2.55 -18.02
C LEU A 208 32.84 -3.09 -18.87
N ASP A 209 33.54 -2.21 -19.59
CA ASP A 209 34.75 -2.60 -20.34
C ASP A 209 35.83 -3.15 -19.39
N ASP A 210 36.11 -2.44 -18.29
CA ASP A 210 37.05 -2.92 -17.27
C ASP A 210 36.61 -4.26 -16.64
N ALA A 211 35.30 -4.45 -16.43
CA ALA A 211 34.78 -5.72 -15.93
C ALA A 211 35.04 -6.88 -16.90
N ASN A 212 34.86 -6.64 -18.21
CA ASN A 212 35.11 -7.64 -19.23
C ASN A 212 36.62 -7.96 -19.35
N GLU A 213 37.50 -6.98 -19.16
CA GLU A 213 38.95 -7.20 -19.07
C GLU A 213 39.30 -8.09 -17.85
N VAL A 214 38.71 -7.82 -16.67
CA VAL A 214 38.90 -8.67 -15.46
C VAL A 214 38.44 -10.10 -15.72
N ILE A 215 37.27 -10.29 -16.33
CA ILE A 215 36.73 -11.62 -16.68
C ILE A 215 37.61 -12.31 -17.72
N GLY A 216 38.16 -11.57 -18.69
CA GLY A 216 39.07 -12.12 -19.71
C GLY A 216 40.39 -12.61 -19.13
N LEU A 217 40.90 -11.94 -18.09
CA LEU A 217 42.13 -12.32 -17.39
C LEU A 217 41.91 -13.53 -16.47
N ASP A 218 40.81 -13.55 -15.72
CA ASP A 218 40.44 -14.66 -14.84
C ASP A 218 38.92 -14.90 -14.86
N PRO A 219 38.45 -15.84 -15.71
CA PRO A 219 37.03 -16.19 -15.78
C PRO A 219 36.47 -16.86 -14.52
N SER A 220 37.33 -17.34 -13.62
CA SER A 220 36.95 -17.97 -12.36
C SER A 220 36.73 -16.95 -11.24
N SER A 221 37.25 -15.73 -11.40
CA SER A 221 37.11 -14.66 -10.41
C SER A 221 35.67 -14.15 -10.32
N PRO A 222 35.05 -14.10 -9.13
CA PRO A 222 33.71 -13.54 -8.96
C PRO A 222 33.69 -12.00 -9.13
N TRP A 223 34.81 -11.33 -8.88
CA TRP A 223 34.89 -9.86 -8.83
C TRP A 223 34.61 -9.18 -10.17
N GLY A 224 35.03 -9.79 -11.28
CA GLY A 224 34.70 -9.29 -12.62
C GLY A 224 33.20 -9.27 -12.89
N TYR A 225 32.50 -10.33 -12.46
CA TYR A 225 31.04 -10.43 -12.58
C TYR A 225 30.30 -9.48 -11.64
N GLU A 226 30.83 -9.21 -10.44
CA GLU A 226 30.27 -8.21 -9.52
C GLU A 226 30.25 -6.81 -10.14
N ILE A 227 31.38 -6.40 -10.73
CA ILE A 227 31.52 -5.10 -11.40
C ILE A 227 30.61 -5.05 -12.63
N LYS A 228 30.61 -6.11 -13.45
CA LYS A 228 29.75 -6.22 -14.62
C LYS A 228 28.28 -6.04 -14.26
N ARG A 229 27.81 -6.73 -13.22
CA ARG A 229 26.45 -6.58 -12.68
C ARG A 229 26.17 -5.13 -12.28
N ALA A 230 27.06 -4.51 -11.50
CA ALA A 230 26.88 -3.13 -11.04
C ALA A 230 26.82 -2.12 -12.20
N ALA A 231 27.68 -2.29 -13.21
CA ALA A 231 27.73 -1.48 -14.41
C ALA A 231 26.44 -1.61 -15.25
N LEU A 232 26.00 -2.85 -15.51
CA LEU A 232 24.77 -3.12 -16.27
C LEU A 232 23.53 -2.60 -15.54
N HIS A 233 23.44 -2.78 -14.22
CA HIS A 233 22.35 -2.23 -13.42
C HIS A 233 22.28 -0.70 -13.52
N LYS A 234 23.43 -0.01 -13.40
CA LYS A 234 23.49 1.46 -13.57
C LYS A 234 23.20 1.89 -15.01
N GLY A 235 23.52 1.07 -15.99
CA GLY A 235 23.20 1.28 -17.40
C GLY A 235 21.72 1.04 -17.77
N GLY A 236 20.94 0.40 -16.89
CA GLY A 236 19.52 0.07 -17.14
C GLY A 236 19.29 -1.30 -17.78
N ASP A 237 20.36 -2.07 -18.06
CA ASP A 237 20.30 -3.41 -18.65
C ASP A 237 20.10 -4.46 -17.54
N TYR A 238 18.93 -4.41 -16.89
CA TYR A 238 18.68 -5.18 -15.67
C TYR A 238 18.69 -6.69 -15.85
N LYS A 239 18.30 -7.21 -17.02
CA LYS A 239 18.31 -8.66 -17.29
C LYS A 239 19.74 -9.19 -17.31
N ASP A 240 20.60 -8.57 -18.10
CA ASP A 240 22.01 -8.93 -18.20
C ASP A 240 22.74 -8.71 -16.86
N ALA A 241 22.32 -7.70 -16.08
CA ALA A 241 22.80 -7.51 -14.72
C ALA A 241 22.45 -8.71 -13.82
N ILE A 242 21.22 -9.25 -13.91
CA ILE A 242 20.81 -10.43 -13.14
C ILE A 242 21.61 -11.65 -13.57
N ASP A 243 21.81 -11.87 -14.86
CA ASP A 243 22.59 -13.02 -15.37
C ASP A 243 24.06 -12.94 -14.91
N ALA A 244 24.65 -11.74 -14.91
CA ALA A 244 25.97 -11.52 -14.33
C ALA A 244 26.00 -11.77 -12.81
N PHE A 245 24.93 -11.43 -12.10
CA PHE A 245 24.83 -11.70 -10.65
C PHE A 245 24.70 -13.20 -10.36
N GLU A 246 23.87 -13.92 -11.10
CA GLU A 246 23.74 -15.37 -10.96
C GLU A 246 25.08 -16.06 -11.25
N THR A 247 25.79 -15.63 -12.29
CA THR A 247 27.13 -16.12 -12.60
C THR A 247 28.14 -15.82 -11.47
N MET A 248 28.11 -14.60 -10.93
CA MET A 248 28.96 -14.21 -9.78
C MET A 248 28.76 -15.13 -8.58
N LEU A 249 27.50 -15.43 -8.22
CA LEU A 249 27.17 -16.32 -7.12
C LEU A 249 27.68 -17.74 -7.36
N THR A 250 27.51 -18.27 -8.58
CA THR A 250 28.07 -19.56 -8.96
C THR A 250 29.60 -19.58 -8.78
N LYS A 251 30.31 -18.52 -9.18
CA LYS A 251 31.77 -18.43 -9.01
C LYS A 251 32.21 -18.32 -7.55
N LEU A 252 31.43 -17.67 -6.68
CA LEU A 252 31.68 -17.68 -5.25
C LEU A 252 31.59 -19.09 -4.66
N THR A 253 30.56 -19.86 -5.05
CA THR A 253 30.36 -21.24 -4.56
C THR A 253 31.39 -22.22 -5.12
N GLU A 254 31.82 -22.05 -6.38
CA GLU A 254 32.83 -22.89 -7.04
C GLU A 254 34.28 -22.57 -6.62
N SER A 255 34.50 -21.46 -5.91
CA SER A 255 35.85 -21.01 -5.53
C SER A 255 36.56 -22.04 -4.65
N PRO A 256 37.85 -22.34 -4.87
CA PRO A 256 38.62 -23.23 -4.01
C PRO A 256 38.94 -22.62 -2.63
N ASP A 257 38.76 -21.30 -2.46
CA ASP A 257 39.04 -20.57 -1.23
C ASP A 257 37.80 -20.53 -0.31
N PRO A 258 37.86 -21.13 0.90
CA PRO A 258 36.76 -21.14 1.86
C PRO A 258 36.34 -19.75 2.35
N ASP A 259 37.25 -18.78 2.38
CA ASP A 259 36.91 -17.40 2.76
C ASP A 259 36.09 -16.72 1.65
N VAL A 260 36.40 -17.02 0.38
CA VAL A 260 35.61 -16.53 -0.77
C VAL A 260 34.24 -17.20 -0.83
N GLN A 261 34.14 -18.49 -0.51
CA GLN A 261 32.84 -19.18 -0.43
C GLN A 261 31.93 -18.53 0.62
N ARG A 262 32.46 -18.22 1.82
CA ARG A 262 31.73 -17.56 2.91
C ARG A 262 31.23 -16.15 2.56
N LEU A 263 31.84 -15.47 1.58
CA LEU A 263 31.30 -14.20 1.08
C LEU A 263 29.97 -14.39 0.35
N GLY A 264 29.71 -15.57 -0.24
CA GLY A 264 28.44 -15.91 -0.87
C GLY A 264 27.25 -15.79 0.09
N ASP A 265 27.44 -16.12 1.37
CA ASP A 265 26.40 -16.07 2.41
C ASP A 265 25.91 -14.64 2.70
N GLN A 266 26.67 -13.62 2.30
CA GLN A 266 26.28 -12.21 2.45
C GLN A 266 25.33 -11.73 1.34
N TYR A 267 25.18 -12.51 0.27
CA TYR A 267 24.37 -12.15 -0.89
C TYR A 267 23.05 -12.91 -0.91
N ILE A 268 22.04 -12.24 -1.46
CA ILE A 268 20.73 -12.79 -1.71
C ILE A 268 20.61 -13.10 -3.19
N SER A 269 20.26 -14.34 -3.50
CA SER A 269 20.11 -14.75 -4.89
C SER A 269 18.95 -14.02 -5.59
N PRO A 270 19.08 -13.71 -6.89
CA PRO A 270 17.98 -13.17 -7.69
C PRO A 270 16.71 -14.02 -7.63
N SER A 271 16.83 -15.35 -7.55
CA SER A 271 15.70 -16.26 -7.40
C SER A 271 14.95 -16.05 -6.08
N SER A 272 15.65 -15.83 -4.97
CA SER A 272 15.03 -15.50 -3.67
C SER A 272 14.29 -14.17 -3.70
N THR A 273 14.88 -13.15 -4.33
CA THR A 273 14.22 -11.85 -4.53
C THR A 273 12.97 -11.98 -5.40
N ARG A 274 13.04 -12.71 -6.54
CA ARG A 274 11.88 -13.01 -7.40
C ARG A 274 10.77 -13.72 -6.61
N ALA A 275 11.11 -14.72 -5.80
CA ALA A 275 10.15 -15.45 -4.97
C ALA A 275 9.45 -14.52 -3.96
N THR A 276 10.20 -13.61 -3.35
CA THR A 276 9.65 -12.62 -2.40
C THR A 276 8.72 -11.64 -3.08
N ILE A 277 9.10 -11.10 -4.25
CA ILE A 277 8.23 -10.21 -5.04
C ILE A 277 6.94 -10.95 -5.42
N ARG A 278 7.06 -12.17 -5.95
CA ARG A 278 5.89 -13.00 -6.30
C ARG A 278 4.98 -13.24 -5.11
N LYS A 279 5.53 -13.56 -3.93
CA LYS A 279 4.74 -13.72 -2.70
C LYS A 279 3.95 -12.45 -2.37
N ILE A 280 4.58 -11.28 -2.45
CA ILE A 280 3.92 -9.98 -2.20
C ILE A 280 2.84 -9.67 -3.25
N VAL A 281 3.10 -9.98 -4.53
CA VAL A 281 2.13 -9.84 -5.61
C VAL A 281 0.90 -10.72 -5.35
N HIS A 282 1.10 -12.01 -5.03
CA HIS A 282 -0.01 -12.93 -4.73
C HIS A 282 -0.82 -12.47 -3.52
N GLN A 283 -0.17 -11.99 -2.45
CA GLN A 283 -0.86 -11.43 -1.29
C GLN A 283 -1.69 -10.19 -1.64
N THR A 284 -1.17 -9.32 -2.51
CA THR A 284 -1.88 -8.11 -2.97
C THR A 284 -3.11 -8.47 -3.81
N LEU A 285 -2.95 -9.43 -4.73
CA LEU A 285 -4.02 -9.87 -5.61
C LEU A 285 -5.11 -10.68 -4.88
N ARG A 286 -4.79 -11.37 -3.79
CA ARG A 286 -5.78 -12.11 -2.97
C ARG A 286 -6.92 -11.22 -2.44
N HIS A 287 -6.65 -9.94 -2.24
CA HIS A 287 -7.62 -8.96 -1.73
C HIS A 287 -8.24 -8.08 -2.83
N SER A 288 -7.87 -8.32 -4.10
CA SER A 288 -8.35 -7.58 -5.25
C SER A 288 -9.46 -8.35 -5.99
N PRO A 289 -10.25 -7.69 -6.86
CA PRO A 289 -11.16 -8.41 -7.74
C PRO A 289 -10.42 -9.46 -8.58
N ARG A 290 -11.07 -10.61 -8.78
CA ARG A 290 -10.48 -11.74 -9.54
C ARG A 290 -10.08 -11.38 -10.96
N VAL A 291 -10.89 -10.53 -11.59
CA VAL A 291 -10.72 -10.07 -12.98
C VAL A 291 -10.78 -8.55 -13.01
N LEU A 292 -9.84 -7.95 -13.74
CA LEU A 292 -9.78 -6.51 -13.99
C LEU A 292 -9.61 -6.26 -15.49
N ILE A 293 -10.05 -5.10 -15.96
CA ILE A 293 -9.76 -4.63 -17.32
C ILE A 293 -8.39 -3.95 -17.28
N ASN A 294 -7.45 -4.43 -18.09
CA ASN A 294 -6.22 -3.68 -18.36
C ASN A 294 -6.56 -2.50 -19.29
N THR A 295 -6.34 -1.28 -18.86
CA THR A 295 -6.77 -0.08 -19.60
C THR A 295 -5.93 0.23 -20.84
N THR A 296 -4.73 -0.36 -20.92
CA THR A 296 -3.80 -0.23 -22.06
C THR A 296 -4.12 -1.25 -23.15
N THR A 297 -4.24 -2.54 -22.78
CA THR A 297 -4.60 -3.60 -23.75
C THR A 297 -6.10 -3.67 -24.00
N SER A 298 -6.90 -3.03 -23.14
CA SER A 298 -8.35 -3.03 -23.14
C SER A 298 -8.99 -4.43 -22.97
N ARG A 299 -8.26 -5.38 -22.38
CA ARG A 299 -8.72 -6.76 -22.19
C ARG A 299 -8.93 -7.09 -20.72
N LEU A 300 -9.76 -8.11 -20.45
CA LEU A 300 -9.87 -8.70 -19.13
C LEU A 300 -8.60 -9.49 -18.78
N HIS A 301 -8.12 -9.32 -17.56
CA HIS A 301 -6.97 -10.02 -16.98
C HIS A 301 -7.36 -10.61 -15.63
N ASN A 302 -7.15 -11.92 -15.47
CA ASN A 302 -7.19 -12.58 -14.17
C ASN A 302 -5.91 -12.29 -13.35
N GLY A 303 -5.88 -12.69 -12.08
CA GLY A 303 -4.72 -12.44 -11.21
C GLY A 303 -3.37 -12.95 -11.76
N ALA A 304 -3.33 -14.09 -12.43
CA ALA A 304 -2.09 -14.61 -13.02
C ALA A 304 -1.61 -13.77 -14.21
N GLU A 305 -2.54 -13.30 -15.04
CA GLU A 305 -2.24 -12.40 -16.16
C GLU A 305 -1.81 -11.00 -15.67
N GLN A 306 -2.39 -10.52 -14.57
CA GLN A 306 -1.95 -9.27 -13.93
C GLN A 306 -0.53 -9.40 -13.35
N ALA A 307 -0.22 -10.53 -12.69
CA ALA A 307 1.12 -10.82 -12.17
C ALA A 307 2.15 -10.92 -13.31
N SER A 308 1.82 -11.65 -14.38
CA SER A 308 2.69 -11.76 -15.57
C SER A 308 2.95 -10.39 -16.22
N ALA A 309 1.93 -9.53 -16.30
CA ALA A 309 2.10 -8.17 -16.79
C ALA A 309 3.08 -7.36 -15.91
N PHE A 310 3.01 -7.48 -14.59
CA PHE A 310 3.96 -6.83 -13.69
C PHE A 310 5.40 -7.36 -13.86
N GLU A 311 5.58 -8.67 -13.98
CA GLU A 311 6.89 -9.29 -14.20
C GLU A 311 7.55 -8.86 -15.52
N SER A 312 6.75 -8.45 -16.49
CA SER A 312 7.25 -7.94 -17.78
C SER A 312 7.81 -6.51 -17.71
N LEU A 313 7.53 -5.77 -16.63
CA LEU A 313 7.97 -4.38 -16.50
C LEU A 313 9.47 -4.25 -16.20
N PRO A 314 10.13 -3.16 -16.65
CA PRO A 314 11.51 -2.87 -16.29
C PRO A 314 11.75 -2.82 -14.78
N ILE A 315 10.79 -2.27 -14.01
CA ILE A 315 10.88 -2.14 -12.56
C ILE A 315 11.01 -3.50 -11.85
N PHE A 316 10.41 -4.57 -12.38
CA PHE A 316 10.55 -5.90 -11.80
C PHE A 316 12.02 -6.37 -11.84
N ASN A 317 12.67 -6.23 -12.99
CA ASN A 317 14.07 -6.62 -13.15
C ASN A 317 15.02 -5.64 -12.44
N GLU A 318 14.67 -4.35 -12.35
CA GLU A 318 15.40 -3.38 -11.53
C GLU A 318 15.39 -3.78 -10.05
N LEU A 319 14.22 -4.12 -9.49
CA LEU A 319 14.11 -4.59 -8.11
C LEU A 319 14.94 -5.87 -7.91
N VAL A 320 14.86 -6.84 -8.82
CA VAL A 320 15.62 -8.09 -8.70
C VAL A 320 17.14 -7.86 -8.77
N SER A 321 17.60 -6.99 -9.67
CA SER A 321 19.04 -6.68 -9.84
C SER A 321 19.62 -5.79 -8.73
N SER A 322 18.79 -5.02 -8.03
CA SER A 322 19.22 -4.09 -6.97
C SER A 322 19.34 -4.73 -5.58
N MET A 323 18.54 -5.74 -5.27
CA MET A 323 18.49 -6.37 -3.94
C MET A 323 19.58 -7.43 -3.77
N THR A 324 20.83 -6.99 -3.65
CA THR A 324 21.99 -7.91 -3.64
C THR A 324 22.32 -8.48 -2.27
N THR A 325 22.20 -7.70 -1.19
CA THR A 325 22.57 -8.12 0.17
C THR A 325 21.41 -8.09 1.15
N ARG A 326 20.37 -7.30 0.86
CA ARG A 326 19.16 -7.18 1.67
C ARG A 326 17.95 -7.02 0.75
N ILE A 327 16.86 -7.71 1.09
CA ILE A 327 15.57 -7.49 0.44
C ILE A 327 14.84 -6.35 1.15
N ASP A 328 14.72 -5.21 0.46
CA ASP A 328 13.85 -4.11 0.89
C ASP A 328 12.38 -4.44 0.59
N LYS A 329 11.75 -5.14 1.53
CA LYS A 329 10.32 -5.49 1.46
C LYS A 329 9.42 -4.25 1.45
N VAL A 330 9.87 -3.11 1.99
CA VAL A 330 9.07 -1.87 2.03
C VAL A 330 8.98 -1.27 0.63
N ARG A 331 10.12 -1.13 -0.05
CA ARG A 331 10.17 -0.68 -1.46
C ARG A 331 9.37 -1.62 -2.35
N ILE A 332 9.57 -2.93 -2.26
CA ILE A 332 8.81 -3.91 -3.08
C ILE A 332 7.30 -3.76 -2.84
N LYS A 333 6.84 -3.69 -1.59
CA LYS A 333 5.41 -3.50 -1.28
C LYS A 333 4.87 -2.20 -1.87
N ARG A 334 5.65 -1.11 -1.86
CA ARG A 334 5.24 0.17 -2.45
C ARG A 334 5.06 0.07 -3.97
N GLU A 335 6.07 -0.43 -4.68
CA GLU A 335 6.00 -0.54 -6.16
C GLU A 335 4.90 -1.51 -6.61
N VAL A 336 4.75 -2.64 -5.90
CA VAL A 336 3.66 -3.60 -6.17
C VAL A 336 2.30 -2.94 -5.92
N ARG A 337 2.09 -2.32 -4.75
CA ARG A 337 0.81 -1.67 -4.44
C ARG A 337 0.46 -0.63 -5.50
N GLU A 338 1.41 0.21 -5.90
CA GLU A 338 1.14 1.29 -6.84
C GLU A 338 0.76 0.77 -8.23
N TYR A 339 1.41 -0.30 -8.71
CA TYR A 339 1.05 -0.91 -9.98
C TYR A 339 -0.33 -1.59 -9.98
N PHE A 340 -0.70 -2.25 -8.87
CA PHE A 340 -1.97 -2.99 -8.77
C PHE A 340 -3.16 -2.14 -8.28
N ARG A 341 -2.99 -0.82 -8.12
CA ARG A 341 -4.11 0.08 -7.87
C ARG A 341 -5.11 0.01 -9.02
N TYR A 342 -6.39 -0.09 -8.67
CA TYR A 342 -7.48 -0.17 -9.63
C TYR A 342 -8.57 0.85 -9.32
N VAL A 343 -9.32 1.22 -10.36
CA VAL A 343 -10.45 2.15 -10.29
C VAL A 343 -11.74 1.39 -10.57
N THR A 344 -12.78 1.67 -9.80
CA THR A 344 -14.09 1.00 -9.94
C THR A 344 -15.10 1.93 -10.61
N LEU A 345 -15.97 1.34 -11.44
CA LEU A 345 -17.16 2.00 -11.98
C LEU A 345 -18.35 1.73 -11.06
N SER A 346 -19.05 2.80 -10.72
CA SER A 346 -20.33 2.79 -10.03
C SER A 346 -21.36 3.46 -10.95
N HIS A 347 -22.45 2.77 -11.25
CA HIS A 347 -23.43 3.25 -12.23
C HIS A 347 -24.82 2.64 -12.00
N THR A 348 -25.79 3.09 -12.79
CA THR A 348 -27.07 2.39 -12.93
C THR A 348 -27.02 1.50 -14.17
N TRP A 349 -27.34 0.22 -14.00
CA TRP A 349 -27.36 -0.71 -15.14
C TRP A 349 -28.36 -0.27 -16.21
N GLU A 350 -27.95 -0.36 -17.46
CA GLU A 350 -28.75 -0.06 -18.65
C GLU A 350 -28.94 -1.31 -19.51
N ASP A 351 -29.92 -1.26 -20.42
CA ASP A 351 -30.17 -2.34 -21.36
C ASP A 351 -28.99 -2.50 -22.33
N ASN A 352 -28.48 -3.73 -22.48
CA ASN A 352 -27.35 -4.10 -23.35
C ASN A 352 -25.97 -3.65 -22.86
N GLU A 353 -25.73 -3.58 -21.56
CA GLU A 353 -24.36 -3.45 -21.05
C GLU A 353 -23.50 -4.68 -21.36
N PRO A 354 -22.22 -4.49 -21.70
CA PRO A 354 -21.33 -5.59 -22.00
C PRO A 354 -21.16 -6.51 -20.79
N LEU A 355 -21.44 -7.79 -20.99
CA LEU A 355 -21.31 -8.84 -19.98
C LEU A 355 -19.96 -9.55 -20.09
N TYR A 356 -19.54 -10.23 -19.01
CA TYR A 356 -18.26 -10.95 -18.94
C TYR A 356 -18.00 -11.84 -20.17
N HIS A 357 -18.94 -12.69 -20.54
CA HIS A 357 -18.78 -13.61 -21.68
C HIS A 357 -18.70 -12.92 -23.05
N GLN A 358 -19.12 -11.65 -23.14
CA GLN A 358 -18.99 -10.86 -24.37
C GLN A 358 -17.58 -10.26 -24.48
N VAL A 359 -16.95 -9.90 -23.37
CA VAL A 359 -15.64 -9.21 -23.35
C VAL A 359 -14.45 -10.11 -23.03
N VAL A 360 -14.66 -11.34 -22.57
CA VAL A 360 -13.57 -12.26 -22.19
C VAL A 360 -12.64 -12.63 -23.35
N HIS A 361 -13.14 -12.58 -24.60
CA HIS A 361 -12.37 -12.92 -25.80
C HIS A 361 -12.13 -11.74 -26.75
N MET A 362 -12.47 -10.52 -26.35
CA MET A 362 -12.30 -9.33 -27.19
C MET A 362 -11.86 -8.11 -26.38
N ALA A 363 -11.24 -7.13 -27.02
CA ALA A 363 -10.91 -5.89 -26.34
C ALA A 363 -12.19 -5.05 -26.15
N VAL A 364 -12.33 -4.38 -25.00
CA VAL A 364 -13.43 -3.45 -24.71
C VAL A 364 -13.55 -2.35 -25.79
N TYR A 365 -12.44 -1.85 -26.32
CA TYR A 365 -12.44 -0.88 -27.42
C TYR A 365 -12.88 -1.47 -28.78
N ASP A 366 -12.91 -2.79 -28.95
CA ASP A 366 -13.36 -3.45 -30.18
C ASP A 366 -14.88 -3.75 -30.17
N LEU A 367 -15.57 -3.47 -29.06
CA LEU A 367 -17.02 -3.61 -28.97
C LEU A 367 -17.70 -2.69 -29.99
N LYS A 368 -18.73 -3.20 -30.67
CA LYS A 368 -19.50 -2.44 -31.66
C LYS A 368 -20.13 -1.22 -30.99
N GLN A 369 -20.14 -0.07 -31.67
CA GLN A 369 -20.72 1.17 -31.11
C GLN A 369 -22.17 0.96 -30.66
N SER A 370 -22.39 1.20 -29.37
CA SER A 370 -23.68 1.37 -28.72
C SER A 370 -23.46 2.31 -27.52
N LEU A 371 -24.50 3.00 -27.06
CA LEU A 371 -24.39 3.91 -25.91
C LEU A 371 -23.84 3.23 -24.64
N THR A 372 -24.18 1.96 -24.44
CA THR A 372 -23.71 1.17 -23.29
C THR A 372 -22.27 0.71 -23.43
N HIS A 373 -21.81 0.40 -24.64
CA HIS A 373 -20.39 0.11 -24.88
C HIS A 373 -19.55 1.38 -24.76
N ASP A 374 -20.04 2.52 -25.26
CA ASP A 374 -19.38 3.82 -25.14
C ASP A 374 -19.17 4.22 -23.68
N LYS A 375 -20.11 3.84 -22.79
CA LYS A 375 -19.98 4.03 -21.34
C LYS A 375 -18.75 3.31 -20.78
N LEU A 376 -18.63 1.99 -21.01
CA LEU A 376 -17.49 1.21 -20.53
C LEU A 376 -16.17 1.68 -21.16
N GLN A 377 -16.16 1.95 -22.47
CA GLN A 377 -14.98 2.45 -23.18
C GLN A 377 -14.52 3.82 -22.65
N THR A 378 -15.45 4.73 -22.38
CA THR A 378 -15.13 6.06 -21.85
C THR A 378 -14.62 5.97 -20.42
N PHE A 379 -15.22 5.12 -19.59
CA PHE A 379 -14.68 4.81 -18.26
C PHE A 379 -13.23 4.32 -18.35
N CYS A 380 -12.92 3.32 -19.19
CA CYS A 380 -11.55 2.82 -19.34
C CYS A 380 -10.56 3.90 -19.81
N ARG A 381 -10.99 4.82 -20.69
CA ARG A 381 -10.17 5.97 -21.11
C ARG A 381 -9.88 6.91 -19.95
N ILE A 382 -10.89 7.29 -19.17
CA ILE A 382 -10.71 8.17 -18.00
C ILE A 382 -9.75 7.53 -16.98
N VAL A 383 -9.89 6.23 -16.73
CA VAL A 383 -9.00 5.50 -15.80
C VAL A 383 -7.56 5.50 -16.29
N ARG A 384 -7.34 5.24 -17.59
CA ARG A 384 -6.02 5.27 -18.22
C ARG A 384 -5.40 6.66 -18.16
N ASP A 385 -6.17 7.69 -18.52
CA ASP A 385 -5.69 9.07 -18.59
C ASP A 385 -5.39 9.62 -17.19
N ALA A 386 -6.00 9.04 -16.14
CA ALA A 386 -5.66 9.25 -14.74
C ALA A 386 -4.43 8.45 -14.24
N GLY A 387 -3.76 7.69 -15.11
CA GLY A 387 -2.52 6.96 -14.81
C GLY A 387 -2.72 5.55 -14.23
N PHE A 388 -3.94 5.01 -14.22
CA PHE A 388 -4.22 3.68 -13.69
C PHE A 388 -4.27 2.61 -14.79
N ASN A 389 -3.60 1.48 -14.54
CA ASN A 389 -3.57 0.33 -15.46
C ASN A 389 -4.81 -0.56 -15.36
N TRP A 390 -5.54 -0.48 -14.25
CA TRP A 390 -6.58 -1.45 -13.92
C TRP A 390 -7.92 -0.77 -13.66
N ALA A 391 -8.94 -1.23 -14.36
CA ALA A 391 -10.32 -0.79 -14.20
C ALA A 391 -11.22 -1.98 -13.83
N TRP A 392 -12.26 -1.72 -13.05
CA TRP A 392 -13.22 -2.74 -12.64
C TRP A 392 -14.66 -2.26 -12.85
N SER A 393 -15.49 -3.13 -13.43
CA SER A 393 -16.93 -2.94 -13.52
C SER A 393 -17.62 -4.28 -13.23
N ASP A 394 -18.63 -4.24 -12.37
CA ASP A 394 -19.43 -5.40 -11.96
C ASP A 394 -20.20 -6.04 -13.11
N THR A 395 -20.44 -5.32 -14.21
CA THR A 395 -21.11 -5.85 -15.41
C THR A 395 -20.28 -6.89 -16.13
N CYS A 396 -18.97 -6.63 -16.28
CA CYS A 396 -18.10 -7.41 -17.15
C CYS A 396 -16.87 -8.02 -16.45
N CYS A 397 -16.57 -7.67 -15.20
CA CYS A 397 -15.47 -8.26 -14.42
C CYS A 397 -15.92 -9.39 -13.48
N ILE A 398 -17.21 -9.71 -13.47
CA ILE A 398 -17.78 -10.84 -12.70
C ILE A 398 -18.45 -11.77 -13.70
N ASP A 399 -18.06 -13.05 -13.69
CA ASP A 399 -18.82 -14.08 -14.38
C ASP A 399 -20.07 -14.41 -13.57
N LYS A 400 -21.21 -13.84 -13.97
CA LYS A 400 -22.50 -14.03 -13.30
C LYS A 400 -23.15 -15.38 -13.62
N LEU A 401 -22.64 -16.10 -14.61
CA LEU A 401 -23.13 -17.44 -14.95
C LEU A 401 -22.51 -18.52 -14.05
N ASP A 402 -21.34 -18.24 -13.49
CA ASP A 402 -20.73 -19.08 -12.46
C ASP A 402 -21.23 -18.67 -11.07
N HIS A 403 -22.08 -19.53 -10.49
CA HIS A 403 -22.68 -19.28 -9.17
C HIS A 403 -21.65 -19.15 -8.05
N PHE A 404 -20.52 -19.88 -8.12
CA PHE A 404 -19.46 -19.79 -7.12
C PHE A 404 -18.76 -18.42 -7.18
N ILE A 405 -18.42 -17.98 -8.39
CA ILE A 405 -17.80 -16.67 -8.62
C ILE A 405 -18.75 -15.53 -8.22
N LEU A 406 -20.02 -15.63 -8.60
CA LEU A 406 -21.03 -14.65 -8.21
C LEU A 406 -21.18 -14.58 -6.69
N GLN A 407 -21.30 -15.73 -6.02
CA GLN A 407 -21.45 -15.78 -4.58
C GLN A 407 -20.27 -15.17 -3.83
N GLU A 408 -19.05 -15.50 -4.27
CA GLU A 408 -17.83 -14.91 -3.72
C GLU A 408 -17.80 -13.39 -3.94
N ALA A 409 -18.14 -12.93 -5.15
CA ALA A 409 -18.16 -11.53 -5.50
C ALA A 409 -19.14 -10.73 -4.63
N LEU A 410 -20.37 -11.21 -4.42
CA LEU A 410 -21.38 -10.52 -3.62
C LEU A 410 -20.92 -10.26 -2.17
N VAL A 411 -20.12 -11.16 -1.60
CA VAL A 411 -19.55 -11.00 -0.25
C VAL A 411 -18.29 -10.12 -0.26
N ALA A 412 -17.50 -10.15 -1.33
CA ALA A 412 -16.23 -9.45 -1.44
C ALA A 412 -16.34 -8.02 -1.98
N MET A 413 -17.39 -7.67 -2.72
CA MET A 413 -17.55 -6.40 -3.44
C MET A 413 -17.34 -5.18 -2.55
N PHE A 414 -17.90 -5.15 -1.33
CA PHE A 414 -17.66 -4.04 -0.39
C PHE A 414 -16.16 -3.83 -0.12
N LYS A 415 -15.40 -4.92 0.11
CA LYS A 415 -13.95 -4.83 0.33
C LYS A 415 -13.22 -4.38 -0.93
N TRP A 416 -13.69 -4.78 -2.10
CA TRP A 416 -13.13 -4.30 -3.37
C TRP A 416 -13.36 -2.80 -3.57
N TYR A 417 -14.57 -2.30 -3.31
CA TYR A 417 -14.83 -0.85 -3.34
C TYR A 417 -13.99 -0.08 -2.31
N GLN A 418 -13.79 -0.66 -1.13
CA GLN A 418 -12.94 -0.07 -0.08
C GLN A 418 -11.45 -0.07 -0.43
N GLY A 419 -11.00 -1.09 -1.18
CA GLY A 419 -9.62 -1.26 -1.65
C GLY A 419 -9.30 -0.52 -2.94
N ALA A 420 -10.31 -0.02 -3.66
CA ALA A 420 -10.13 0.73 -4.89
C ALA A 420 -9.39 2.04 -4.63
N ALA A 421 -8.52 2.43 -5.58
CA ALA A 421 -7.82 3.71 -5.52
C ALA A 421 -8.76 4.90 -5.73
N MET A 422 -9.81 4.69 -6.52
CA MET A 422 -10.85 5.66 -6.82
C MET A 422 -12.11 4.93 -7.27
N MET A 423 -13.26 5.54 -7.03
CA MET A 423 -14.53 5.17 -7.64
C MET A 423 -15.03 6.28 -8.56
N ILE A 424 -15.32 5.92 -9.80
CA ILE A 424 -15.96 6.79 -10.77
C ILE A 424 -17.45 6.48 -10.77
N VAL A 425 -18.27 7.49 -10.50
CA VAL A 425 -19.73 7.38 -10.51
C VAL A 425 -20.27 8.01 -11.80
N PHE A 426 -20.96 7.23 -12.61
CA PHE A 426 -21.65 7.71 -13.80
C PHE A 426 -23.12 8.02 -13.50
N LEU A 427 -23.49 9.31 -13.56
CA LEU A 427 -24.83 9.80 -13.24
C LEU A 427 -25.72 9.86 -14.49
N ARG A 428 -26.37 8.74 -14.79
CA ARG A 428 -27.36 8.66 -15.88
C ARG A 428 -28.49 9.70 -15.69
N GLY A 429 -28.82 10.41 -16.76
CA GLY A 429 -29.87 11.44 -16.77
C GLY A 429 -29.49 12.77 -16.10
N VAL A 430 -28.27 12.91 -15.57
CA VAL A 430 -27.74 14.18 -15.04
C VAL A 430 -26.85 14.81 -16.10
N ARG A 431 -27.21 16.00 -16.58
CA ARG A 431 -26.45 16.76 -17.58
C ARG A 431 -25.66 17.89 -16.90
N PRO A 432 -24.66 18.48 -17.55
CA PRO A 432 -23.94 19.63 -16.98
C PRO A 432 -24.86 20.82 -16.67
N SER A 433 -25.92 20.98 -17.46
CA SER A 433 -26.96 22.00 -17.27
C SER A 433 -28.00 21.67 -16.19
N SER A 434 -27.91 20.52 -15.52
CA SER A 434 -28.87 20.11 -14.49
C SER A 434 -28.84 21.04 -13.25
N PRO A 435 -30.01 21.31 -12.63
CA PRO A 435 -30.11 22.20 -11.47
C PRO A 435 -29.37 21.64 -10.24
N ARG A 436 -29.16 22.50 -9.23
CA ARG A 436 -28.66 22.08 -7.89
C ARG A 436 -29.53 20.99 -7.28
N GLY A 437 -28.91 19.99 -6.63
CA GLY A 437 -29.63 18.82 -6.09
C GLY A 437 -29.84 17.67 -7.09
N ALA A 438 -29.27 17.76 -8.31
CA ALA A 438 -29.44 16.72 -9.31
C ALA A 438 -28.76 15.39 -8.95
N LEU A 439 -27.70 15.40 -8.13
CA LEU A 439 -27.13 14.18 -7.58
C LEU A 439 -28.12 13.55 -6.59
N ALA A 440 -28.72 14.35 -5.71
CA ALA A 440 -29.67 13.86 -4.71
C ALA A 440 -30.91 13.22 -5.35
N GLY A 441 -31.43 13.81 -6.43
CA GLY A 441 -32.55 13.29 -7.19
C GLY A 441 -32.19 12.26 -8.26
N SER A 442 -30.92 11.87 -8.38
CA SER A 442 -30.49 10.93 -9.42
C SER A 442 -30.96 9.50 -9.14
N ILE A 443 -31.14 8.71 -10.20
CA ILE A 443 -31.47 7.28 -10.06
C ILE A 443 -30.38 6.57 -9.24
N TRP A 444 -29.12 6.93 -9.46
CA TRP A 444 -27.98 6.38 -8.72
C TRP A 444 -28.17 6.49 -7.20
N SER A 445 -28.61 7.64 -6.68
CA SER A 445 -28.84 7.86 -5.24
C SER A 445 -29.95 6.99 -4.64
N THR A 446 -30.84 6.44 -5.47
CA THR A 446 -32.01 5.65 -5.03
C THR A 446 -31.83 4.14 -5.18
N ARG A 447 -30.71 3.66 -5.72
CA ARG A 447 -30.46 2.22 -5.93
C ARG A 447 -29.87 1.55 -4.69
N GLY A 448 -30.27 0.31 -4.42
CA GLY A 448 -29.80 -0.46 -3.25
C GLY A 448 -28.28 -0.71 -3.27
N TRP A 449 -27.75 -1.18 -4.40
CA TRP A 449 -26.32 -1.52 -4.56
C TRP A 449 -25.38 -0.30 -4.43
N THR A 450 -25.81 0.89 -4.87
CA THR A 450 -24.98 2.10 -4.84
C THR A 450 -24.71 2.60 -3.42
N LEU A 451 -25.49 2.16 -2.42
CA LEU A 451 -25.23 2.48 -1.02
C LEU A 451 -23.88 1.94 -0.56
N GLN A 452 -23.60 0.67 -0.86
CA GLN A 452 -22.36 0.04 -0.42
C GLN A 452 -21.16 0.62 -1.17
N GLU A 453 -21.34 0.93 -2.45
CA GLU A 453 -20.36 1.61 -3.30
C GLU A 453 -19.96 2.97 -2.70
N TYR A 454 -20.96 3.78 -2.35
CA TYR A 454 -20.73 5.09 -1.72
C TYR A 454 -20.08 4.97 -0.34
N ILE A 455 -20.56 4.08 0.54
CA ILE A 455 -20.01 3.94 1.90
C ILE A 455 -18.58 3.41 1.86
N ALA A 456 -18.29 2.42 1.01
CA ALA A 456 -17.00 1.75 0.98
C ALA A 456 -15.88 2.61 0.37
N ALA A 457 -16.17 3.35 -0.70
CA ALA A 457 -15.15 4.06 -1.46
C ALA A 457 -14.53 5.21 -0.65
N LYS A 458 -13.19 5.29 -0.64
CA LYS A 458 -12.44 6.37 0.05
C LYS A 458 -12.40 7.65 -0.78
N VAL A 459 -12.23 7.49 -2.10
CA VAL A 459 -12.17 8.58 -3.09
C VAL A 459 -13.25 8.35 -4.13
N ILE A 460 -14.12 9.35 -4.34
CA ILE A 460 -15.19 9.29 -5.34
C ILE A 460 -15.10 10.48 -6.28
N ARG A 461 -15.35 10.26 -7.57
CA ARG A 461 -15.58 11.32 -8.56
C ARG A 461 -16.88 11.07 -9.32
N PHE A 462 -17.75 12.07 -9.34
CA PHE A 462 -19.03 12.04 -10.05
C PHE A 462 -18.88 12.63 -11.45
N TYR A 463 -19.44 11.92 -12.43
CA TYR A 463 -19.50 12.33 -13.82
C TYR A 463 -20.95 12.39 -14.28
N THR A 464 -21.26 13.39 -15.11
CA THR A 464 -22.55 13.54 -15.78
C THR A 464 -22.71 12.52 -16.91
N GLU A 465 -23.90 12.46 -17.49
CA GLU A 465 -24.26 11.56 -18.59
C GLU A 465 -23.38 11.72 -19.84
N ASP A 466 -22.75 12.88 -20.03
CA ASP A 466 -21.80 13.18 -21.11
C ASP A 466 -20.32 13.08 -20.69
N TRP A 467 -20.04 12.46 -19.53
CA TRP A 467 -18.70 12.23 -19.00
C TRP A 467 -17.89 13.50 -18.68
N THR A 468 -18.56 14.62 -18.45
CA THR A 468 -17.94 15.78 -17.78
C THR A 468 -18.03 15.63 -16.26
N LEU A 469 -17.17 16.32 -15.52
CA LEU A 469 -17.20 16.29 -14.06
C LEU A 469 -18.50 16.94 -13.57
N TYR A 470 -19.19 16.29 -12.64
CA TYR A 470 -20.38 16.88 -12.03
C TYR A 470 -20.00 18.22 -11.39
N ARG A 471 -20.68 19.30 -11.81
CA ARG A 471 -20.42 20.69 -11.40
C ARG A 471 -19.06 21.26 -11.81
N ASP A 472 -18.39 20.67 -12.81
CA ASP A 472 -17.03 21.04 -13.20
C ASP A 472 -16.05 21.01 -12.00
N LEU A 473 -16.32 20.14 -11.01
CA LEU A 473 -15.52 20.02 -9.81
C LEU A 473 -14.24 19.21 -10.09
N GLU A 474 -13.13 19.93 -10.23
CA GLU A 474 -11.79 19.36 -10.48
C GLU A 474 -11.13 18.75 -9.23
N LEU A 475 -11.85 18.65 -8.10
CA LEU A 475 -11.36 17.99 -6.89
C LEU A 475 -11.03 16.51 -7.16
N GLU A 476 -9.94 16.03 -6.55
CA GLU A 476 -9.56 14.62 -6.59
C GLU A 476 -10.60 13.72 -5.91
N ASN A 477 -11.18 14.21 -4.81
CA ASN A 477 -12.19 13.52 -4.03
C ASN A 477 -13.44 14.39 -3.84
N HIS A 478 -14.53 14.04 -4.51
CA HIS A 478 -15.80 14.76 -4.41
C HIS A 478 -16.46 14.60 -3.04
N LYS A 479 -16.04 13.62 -2.21
CA LYS A 479 -16.48 13.52 -0.81
C LYS A 479 -15.97 14.65 0.08
N GLU A 480 -15.02 15.47 -0.39
CA GLU A 480 -14.49 16.62 0.35
C GLU A 480 -15.20 17.93 -0.04
N SER A 481 -16.07 17.91 -1.06
CA SER A 481 -16.87 19.08 -1.44
C SER A 481 -18.08 19.24 -0.50
N PRO A 482 -18.23 20.42 0.14
CA PRO A 482 -19.42 20.72 0.96
C PRO A 482 -20.73 20.63 0.17
N GLU A 483 -20.72 20.99 -1.11
CA GLU A 483 -21.89 20.93 -1.98
C GLU A 483 -22.33 19.48 -2.24
N ILE A 484 -21.38 18.60 -2.54
CA ILE A 484 -21.66 17.17 -2.76
C ILE A 484 -22.13 16.51 -1.47
N ILE A 485 -21.46 16.80 -0.35
CA ILE A 485 -21.87 16.32 0.96
C ILE A 485 -23.32 16.72 1.24
N SER A 486 -23.69 18.00 1.03
CA SER A 486 -25.04 18.48 1.27
C SER A 486 -26.09 17.82 0.36
N GLU A 487 -25.78 17.59 -0.92
CA GLU A 487 -26.66 16.83 -1.80
C GLU A 487 -26.80 15.36 -1.35
N MET A 488 -25.74 14.75 -0.83
CA MET A 488 -25.78 13.38 -0.29
C MET A 488 -26.56 13.29 1.03
N GLU A 489 -26.44 14.27 1.93
CA GLU A 489 -27.31 14.39 3.11
C GLU A 489 -28.78 14.50 2.71
N GLN A 490 -29.09 15.33 1.71
CA GLN A 490 -30.45 15.45 1.17
C GLN A 490 -30.95 14.14 0.58
N ALA A 491 -30.11 13.41 -0.16
CA ALA A 491 -30.46 12.14 -0.79
C ALA A 491 -30.74 11.04 0.23
N THR A 492 -29.98 11.03 1.32
CA THR A 492 -29.98 9.94 2.30
C THR A 492 -30.86 10.20 3.51
N GLY A 493 -31.12 11.47 3.84
CA GLY A 493 -31.79 11.88 5.07
C GLY A 493 -30.91 11.74 6.32
N VAL A 494 -29.61 11.50 6.15
CA VAL A 494 -28.63 11.25 7.24
C VAL A 494 -27.56 12.34 7.21
N SER A 495 -27.08 12.77 8.37
CA SER A 495 -26.09 13.83 8.44
C SER A 495 -24.74 13.39 7.85
N SER A 496 -23.95 14.35 7.39
CA SER A 496 -22.63 14.12 6.84
C SER A 496 -21.70 13.47 7.87
N ALA A 497 -21.82 13.87 9.13
CA ALA A 497 -21.02 13.32 10.21
C ALA A 497 -21.31 11.82 10.37
N GLU A 498 -22.59 11.43 10.34
CA GLU A 498 -23.02 10.04 10.41
C GLU A 498 -22.57 9.26 9.17
N LEU A 499 -22.77 9.80 7.96
CA LEU A 499 -22.32 9.14 6.72
C LEU A 499 -20.81 8.88 6.71
N MET A 500 -20.01 9.83 7.20
CA MET A 500 -18.55 9.70 7.30
C MET A 500 -18.10 8.80 8.45
N ALA A 501 -18.91 8.65 9.50
CA ALA A 501 -18.64 7.78 10.64
C ALA A 501 -19.01 6.32 10.38
N LEU A 502 -19.84 6.03 9.37
CA LEU A 502 -20.24 4.66 9.05
C LEU A 502 -19.03 3.78 8.73
N ARG A 503 -18.98 2.63 9.39
CA ARG A 503 -18.00 1.56 9.15
C ARG A 503 -18.74 0.26 8.87
N PRO A 504 -18.17 -0.65 8.06
CA PRO A 504 -18.74 -1.98 7.91
C PRO A 504 -18.78 -2.72 9.26
N GLY A 505 -19.69 -3.67 9.42
CA GLY A 505 -19.87 -4.45 10.63
C GLY A 505 -21.19 -4.16 11.36
N LEU A 506 -21.23 -4.45 12.66
CA LEU A 506 -22.46 -4.54 13.45
C LEU A 506 -22.71 -3.33 14.35
N SER A 507 -22.00 -2.22 14.15
CA SER A 507 -22.31 -0.92 14.76
C SER A 507 -23.37 -0.17 13.96
N SER A 508 -24.13 0.71 14.62
CA SER A 508 -25.12 1.59 13.98
C SER A 508 -26.07 0.83 13.05
N ILE A 509 -26.56 -0.33 13.51
CA ILE A 509 -27.36 -1.24 12.67
C ILE A 509 -28.61 -0.54 12.17
N ARG A 510 -29.28 0.21 13.05
CA ARG A 510 -30.53 0.86 12.71
C ARG A 510 -30.34 1.98 11.69
N GLU A 511 -29.26 2.74 11.78
CA GLU A 511 -28.90 3.80 10.84
C GLU A 511 -28.57 3.21 9.46
N LYS A 512 -27.84 2.10 9.41
CA LYS A 512 -27.56 1.37 8.16
C LYS A 512 -28.83 0.84 7.50
N LEU A 513 -29.73 0.25 8.28
CA LEU A 513 -31.03 -0.22 7.79
C LEU A 513 -31.91 0.94 7.31
N HIS A 514 -31.87 2.08 8.00
CA HIS A 514 -32.57 3.29 7.59
C HIS A 514 -32.07 3.79 6.22
N LEU A 515 -30.76 3.90 6.03
CA LEU A 515 -30.15 4.30 4.76
C LEU A 515 -30.49 3.38 3.59
N ALA A 516 -30.63 2.08 3.87
CA ALA A 516 -31.01 1.09 2.89
C ALA A 516 -32.51 1.12 2.58
N SER A 517 -33.35 1.49 3.56
CA SER A 517 -34.81 1.51 3.43
C SER A 517 -35.35 2.55 2.45
N THR A 518 -34.58 3.60 2.17
CA THR A 518 -34.93 4.66 1.21
C THR A 518 -34.59 4.29 -0.23
N ARG A 519 -34.02 3.09 -0.45
CA ARG A 519 -33.50 2.65 -1.74
C ARG A 519 -34.30 1.49 -2.33
N GLY A 520 -34.38 1.47 -3.65
CA GLY A 520 -35.05 0.45 -4.44
C GLY A 520 -34.08 -0.55 -5.07
N THR A 521 -34.53 -1.78 -5.19
CA THR A 521 -33.82 -2.88 -5.87
C THR A 521 -34.65 -3.46 -7.00
N THR A 522 -33.99 -4.16 -7.93
CA THR A 522 -34.69 -4.79 -9.07
C THR A 522 -35.23 -6.16 -8.67
N TRP A 523 -34.36 -6.97 -8.05
CA TRP A 523 -34.76 -8.20 -7.37
C TRP A 523 -35.08 -7.89 -5.91
N VAL A 524 -36.05 -8.61 -5.35
CA VAL A 524 -36.47 -8.40 -3.97
C VAL A 524 -35.34 -8.79 -3.01
N GLU A 525 -34.57 -9.81 -3.38
CA GLU A 525 -33.48 -10.38 -2.60
C GLU A 525 -32.28 -9.44 -2.48
N ASP A 526 -32.09 -8.55 -3.44
CA ASP A 526 -31.04 -7.54 -3.43
C ASP A 526 -31.18 -6.57 -2.25
N ALA A 527 -32.38 -6.41 -1.68
CA ALA A 527 -32.59 -5.62 -0.46
C ALA A 527 -31.80 -6.20 0.73
N ALA A 528 -31.48 -7.50 0.69
CA ALA A 528 -30.59 -8.17 1.63
C ALA A 528 -29.15 -8.24 1.09
N TYR A 529 -28.97 -8.67 -0.15
CA TYR A 529 -27.64 -8.97 -0.67
C TYR A 529 -26.76 -7.72 -0.84
N SER A 530 -27.35 -6.56 -1.13
CA SER A 530 -26.61 -5.30 -1.19
C SER A 530 -26.07 -4.85 0.18
N LEU A 531 -26.45 -5.52 1.27
CA LEU A 531 -26.06 -5.21 2.65
C LEU A 531 -25.08 -6.21 3.25
N LEU A 532 -24.75 -7.30 2.54
CA LEU A 532 -23.84 -8.33 3.05
C LEU A 532 -22.49 -7.75 3.47
N GLY A 533 -21.89 -6.92 2.61
CA GLY A 533 -20.63 -6.25 2.91
C GLY A 533 -20.74 -5.17 3.99
N ILE A 534 -21.86 -4.43 4.03
CA ILE A 534 -22.10 -3.38 5.03
C ILE A 534 -22.18 -3.95 6.44
N PHE A 535 -22.79 -5.13 6.61
CA PHE A 535 -22.86 -5.82 7.91
C PHE A 535 -21.74 -6.82 8.16
N SER A 536 -20.77 -6.92 7.24
CA SER A 536 -19.73 -7.96 7.26
C SER A 536 -20.35 -9.36 7.50
N ALA A 537 -21.47 -9.65 6.82
CA ALA A 537 -22.31 -10.83 7.01
C ALA A 537 -21.73 -12.06 6.28
N ILE A 538 -20.71 -12.67 6.91
CA ILE A 538 -20.04 -13.85 6.38
C ILE A 538 -20.97 -15.07 6.50
N GLY A 539 -20.97 -15.93 5.48
CA GLY A 539 -21.67 -17.23 5.51
C GLY A 539 -23.15 -17.19 5.12
N ILE A 540 -23.66 -16.06 4.63
CA ILE A 540 -25.01 -15.98 4.05
C ILE A 540 -24.92 -16.25 2.54
N PRO A 541 -25.38 -17.41 2.04
CA PRO A 541 -25.46 -17.66 0.60
C PRO A 541 -26.49 -16.72 -0.06
N ALA A 542 -26.24 -16.25 -1.27
CA ALA A 542 -27.21 -15.53 -2.09
C ALA A 542 -28.01 -16.56 -2.91
N ILE A 543 -29.31 -16.63 -2.63
CA ILE A 543 -30.27 -17.58 -3.19
C ILE A 543 -31.37 -16.77 -3.88
N TYR A 544 -31.14 -16.38 -5.14
CA TYR A 544 -32.17 -15.73 -5.94
C TYR A 544 -33.36 -16.68 -6.16
N GLY A 545 -34.57 -16.18 -5.91
CA GLY A 545 -35.81 -16.97 -5.89
C GLY A 545 -36.36 -17.23 -4.48
N GLU A 546 -35.62 -16.91 -3.41
CA GLU A 546 -36.13 -17.02 -2.04
C GLU A 546 -37.06 -15.85 -1.63
N GLY A 547 -37.16 -14.80 -2.46
CA GLY A 547 -38.05 -13.66 -2.23
C GLY A 547 -37.74 -12.92 -0.92
N GLU A 548 -38.79 -12.51 -0.22
CA GLU A 548 -38.70 -11.70 1.02
C GLU A 548 -38.09 -12.47 2.21
N ALA A 549 -37.79 -13.77 2.07
CA ALA A 549 -37.07 -14.54 3.08
C ALA A 549 -35.60 -14.11 3.22
N SER A 550 -35.01 -13.62 2.13
CA SER A 550 -33.62 -13.14 2.05
C SER A 550 -33.29 -12.09 3.12
N LEU A 551 -34.15 -11.07 3.27
CA LEU A 551 -34.00 -10.01 4.27
C LEU A 551 -34.12 -10.58 5.68
N GLY A 552 -35.08 -11.48 5.91
CA GLY A 552 -35.22 -12.16 7.20
C GLY A 552 -33.95 -12.94 7.57
N ARG A 553 -33.36 -13.65 6.62
CA ARG A 553 -32.13 -14.43 6.84
C ARG A 553 -30.93 -13.53 7.15
N LEU A 554 -30.80 -12.38 6.47
CA LEU A 554 -29.82 -11.35 6.81
C LEU A 554 -30.04 -10.82 8.24
N LEU A 555 -31.24 -10.36 8.56
CA LEU A 555 -31.53 -9.75 9.86
C LEU A 555 -31.38 -10.76 11.00
N ALA A 556 -31.70 -12.03 10.77
CA ALA A 556 -31.46 -13.11 11.74
C ALA A 556 -29.96 -13.30 12.04
N ASN A 557 -29.11 -13.26 11.00
CA ASN A 557 -27.66 -13.32 11.16
C ASN A 557 -27.12 -12.08 11.89
N VAL A 558 -27.56 -10.89 11.49
CA VAL A 558 -27.17 -9.62 12.14
C VAL A 558 -27.59 -9.63 13.61
N LEU A 559 -28.83 -10.02 13.93
CA LEU A 559 -29.32 -10.12 15.31
C LEU A 559 -28.51 -11.13 16.12
N THR A 560 -28.25 -12.31 15.57
CA THR A 560 -27.53 -13.39 16.28
C THR A 560 -26.09 -13.00 16.60
N ARG A 561 -25.44 -12.22 15.73
CA ARG A 561 -24.06 -11.78 15.93
C ARG A 561 -23.93 -10.50 16.77
N SER A 562 -24.94 -9.63 16.75
CA SER A 562 -24.91 -8.34 17.45
C SER A 562 -25.60 -8.35 18.81
N GLY A 563 -26.60 -9.21 19.00
CA GLY A 563 -27.52 -9.17 20.14
C GLY A 563 -28.50 -8.00 20.13
N ASP A 564 -28.48 -7.12 19.12
CA ASP A 564 -29.26 -5.88 19.10
C ASP A 564 -30.73 -6.13 18.72
N ALA A 565 -31.58 -6.34 19.75
CA ALA A 565 -33.01 -6.53 19.57
C ALA A 565 -33.75 -5.28 19.02
N GLY A 566 -33.07 -4.14 18.85
CA GLY A 566 -33.61 -2.95 18.18
C GLY A 566 -34.04 -3.21 16.73
N ILE A 567 -33.50 -4.25 16.09
CA ILE A 567 -33.94 -4.73 14.76
C ILE A 567 -35.41 -5.17 14.77
N LEU A 568 -35.93 -5.62 15.91
CA LEU A 568 -37.31 -6.12 16.04
C LEU A 568 -38.34 -4.98 16.11
N ALA A 569 -37.90 -3.73 16.30
CA ALA A 569 -38.76 -2.57 16.44
C ALA A 569 -39.22 -2.02 15.07
N TRP A 570 -40.25 -2.64 14.51
CA TRP A 570 -40.83 -2.29 13.21
C TRP A 570 -42.35 -2.55 13.18
N THR A 571 -43.04 -2.03 12.18
CA THR A 571 -44.49 -2.23 11.94
C THR A 571 -44.72 -2.63 10.48
N GLY A 572 -45.74 -3.45 10.20
CA GLY A 572 -46.03 -3.90 8.83
C GLY A 572 -46.12 -5.42 8.69
N GLU A 573 -45.66 -5.95 7.56
CA GLU A 573 -45.72 -7.38 7.21
C GLU A 573 -44.50 -8.14 7.75
N PHE A 574 -44.73 -9.35 8.25
CA PHE A 574 -43.67 -10.22 8.73
C PHE A 574 -43.01 -10.99 7.59
N SER A 575 -41.72 -11.28 7.75
CA SER A 575 -40.95 -12.07 6.80
C SER A 575 -41.46 -13.51 6.76
N PRO A 576 -41.52 -14.15 5.58
CA PRO A 576 -41.75 -15.59 5.50
C PRO A 576 -40.67 -16.41 6.24
N PHE A 577 -39.50 -15.82 6.53
CA PHE A 577 -38.41 -16.47 7.29
C PHE A 577 -38.66 -16.55 8.80
N ASN A 578 -39.28 -15.53 9.43
CA ASN A 578 -39.65 -15.57 10.85
C ASN A 578 -40.65 -14.43 11.15
N SER A 579 -41.68 -14.72 11.95
CA SER A 579 -42.73 -13.74 12.26
C SER A 579 -42.23 -12.46 12.95
N CYS A 580 -41.08 -12.51 13.66
CA CYS A 580 -40.50 -11.37 14.34
C CYS A 580 -39.67 -10.44 13.46
N LEU A 581 -39.35 -10.85 12.23
CA LEU A 581 -38.57 -10.06 11.27
C LEU A 581 -39.48 -9.47 10.20
N PRO A 582 -39.15 -8.31 9.62
CA PRO A 582 -39.98 -7.67 8.61
C PRO A 582 -39.81 -8.32 7.23
N ALA A 583 -40.88 -8.33 6.45
CA ALA A 583 -40.83 -8.77 5.05
C ALA A 583 -40.01 -7.83 4.16
N ARG A 584 -40.09 -6.53 4.42
CA ARG A 584 -39.52 -5.48 3.58
C ARG A 584 -38.65 -4.53 4.37
N ILE A 585 -37.57 -4.08 3.75
CA ILE A 585 -36.62 -3.15 4.38
C ILE A 585 -37.19 -1.75 4.57
N THR A 586 -38.21 -1.38 3.80
CA THR A 586 -38.86 -0.05 3.87
C THR A 586 -39.42 0.27 5.24
N VAL A 587 -39.71 -0.73 6.09
CA VAL A 587 -40.17 -0.51 7.48
C VAL A 587 -39.16 0.29 8.33
N PHE A 588 -37.89 0.34 7.92
CA PHE A 588 -36.83 1.07 8.59
C PHE A 588 -36.72 2.55 8.13
N HIS A 589 -37.66 3.05 7.32
CA HIS A 589 -37.68 4.45 6.86
C HIS A 589 -37.83 5.47 8.00
N THR A 590 -38.20 5.01 9.21
CA THR A 590 -38.35 5.88 10.37
C THR A 590 -37.10 5.80 11.25
N PRO A 591 -36.51 6.94 11.67
CA PRO A 591 -35.34 6.96 12.54
C PRO A 591 -35.51 6.16 13.84
N ALA A 592 -34.40 5.65 14.38
CA ALA A 592 -34.36 4.82 15.60
C ALA A 592 -35.08 5.48 16.79
N THR A 593 -34.96 6.82 16.90
CA THR A 593 -35.55 7.66 17.96
C THR A 593 -37.06 7.60 18.06
N THR A 594 -37.75 7.06 17.04
CA THR A 594 -39.21 6.91 17.05
C THR A 594 -39.67 5.59 17.70
N HIS A 595 -38.78 4.60 17.81
CA HIS A 595 -39.13 3.23 18.20
C HIS A 595 -38.46 2.73 19.49
N LEU A 596 -37.36 3.37 19.90
CA LEU A 596 -36.62 3.04 21.13
C LEU A 596 -36.85 4.12 22.21
N PRO A 597 -36.83 3.76 23.50
CA PRO A 597 -36.88 4.75 24.58
C PRO A 597 -35.76 5.78 24.41
N LEU A 598 -36.10 7.06 24.54
CA LEU A 598 -35.12 8.15 24.46
C LEU A 598 -34.08 8.01 25.57
N PRO A 599 -32.79 8.27 25.31
CA PRO A 599 -31.77 8.31 26.35
C PRO A 599 -32.19 9.26 27.47
N ILE A 600 -32.06 8.84 28.73
CA ILE A 600 -32.26 9.71 29.89
C ILE A 600 -30.99 10.57 30.03
N PRO A 601 -31.07 11.91 29.99
CA PRO A 601 -29.91 12.76 30.24
C PRO A 601 -29.31 12.45 31.62
N ASP A 602 -27.98 12.47 31.75
CA ASP A 602 -27.31 12.10 33.00
C ASP A 602 -27.83 12.85 34.23
N SER A 603 -28.10 14.16 34.07
CA SER A 603 -28.68 14.98 35.15
C SER A 603 -30.05 14.50 35.61
N GLU A 604 -30.85 13.94 34.70
CA GLU A 604 -32.17 13.39 35.02
C GLU A 604 -32.06 11.97 35.56
N MET A 605 -31.14 11.18 35.02
CA MET A 605 -30.80 9.86 35.55
C MET A 605 -30.35 9.97 37.01
N ASP A 606 -29.49 10.93 37.34
CA ASP A 606 -29.02 11.18 38.70
C ASP A 606 -30.16 11.57 39.64
N ARG A 607 -31.12 12.37 39.17
CA ARG A 607 -32.33 12.71 39.94
C ARG A 607 -33.19 11.48 40.21
N ILE A 608 -33.37 10.61 39.21
CA ILE A 608 -34.12 9.36 39.36
C ILE A 608 -33.40 8.44 40.35
N ILE A 609 -32.09 8.25 40.20
CA ILE A 609 -31.27 7.45 41.12
C ILE A 609 -31.36 7.99 42.55
N ALA A 610 -31.29 9.32 42.73
CA ALA A 610 -31.42 9.95 44.04
C ALA A 610 -32.78 9.64 44.69
N ARG A 611 -33.87 9.63 43.91
CA ARG A 611 -35.19 9.18 44.37
C ARG A 611 -35.23 7.69 44.74
N LEU A 612 -34.48 6.85 44.03
CA LEU A 612 -34.39 5.40 44.30
C LEU A 612 -33.45 5.03 45.46
N ARG A 613 -32.84 6.01 46.14
CA ARG A 613 -32.04 5.80 47.37
C ARG A 613 -32.86 5.84 48.65
N THR A 614 -34.19 5.95 48.56
CA THR A 614 -35.09 5.95 49.73
C THR A 614 -35.22 4.56 50.36
N PRO A 615 -35.49 4.44 51.68
CA PRO A 615 -35.66 3.15 52.38
C PRO A 615 -36.81 2.27 51.85
N SER A 616 -37.77 2.85 51.13
CA SER A 616 -38.90 2.16 50.51
C SER A 616 -38.55 1.42 49.20
N PHE A 617 -37.35 1.63 48.66
CA PHE A 617 -36.90 0.94 47.44
C PHE A 617 -36.28 -0.41 47.80
N ASP A 618 -36.83 -1.49 47.23
CA ASP A 618 -36.29 -2.84 47.43
C ASP A 618 -35.06 -3.07 46.54
N LEU A 619 -33.90 -2.65 47.05
CA LEU A 619 -32.61 -2.85 46.41
C LEU A 619 -32.29 -4.33 46.18
N SER A 620 -32.75 -5.23 47.07
CA SER A 620 -32.45 -6.67 46.95
C SER A 620 -33.11 -7.27 45.71
N VAL A 621 -34.37 -6.92 45.45
CA VAL A 621 -35.09 -7.35 44.24
C VAL A 621 -34.50 -6.68 43.00
N ALA A 622 -34.14 -5.40 43.09
CA ALA A 622 -33.50 -4.68 41.97
C ALA A 622 -32.17 -5.34 41.55
N LEU A 623 -31.34 -5.76 42.51
CA LEU A 623 -30.08 -6.47 42.24
C LEU A 623 -30.34 -7.85 41.62
N ARG A 624 -31.34 -8.61 42.10
CA ARG A 624 -31.71 -9.89 41.49
C ARG A 624 -32.23 -9.72 40.05
N LEU A 625 -33.03 -8.68 39.81
CA LEU A 625 -33.53 -8.35 38.48
C LEU A 625 -32.39 -7.98 37.55
N TYR A 626 -31.47 -7.15 38.02
CA TYR A 626 -30.23 -6.81 37.32
C TYR A 626 -29.42 -8.05 36.96
N ASP A 627 -29.12 -8.92 37.92
CA ASP A 627 -28.36 -10.15 37.66
C ASP A 627 -29.11 -11.09 36.72
N CYS A 628 -30.43 -11.22 36.87
CA CYS A 628 -31.23 -12.10 36.03
C CYS A 628 -31.18 -11.66 34.56
N LEU A 629 -31.38 -10.37 34.31
CA LEU A 629 -31.35 -9.81 32.95
C LEU A 629 -29.93 -9.81 32.36
N ASN A 630 -28.90 -9.53 33.16
CA ASN A 630 -27.50 -9.56 32.74
C ASN A 630 -26.97 -10.98 32.45
N ASN A 631 -27.64 -12.02 32.96
CA ASN A 631 -27.31 -13.41 32.69
C ASN A 631 -28.21 -14.06 31.62
N LEU A 632 -29.12 -13.30 31.01
CA LEU A 632 -29.90 -13.81 29.89
C LEU A 632 -28.99 -14.08 28.68
N PRO A 633 -29.27 -15.13 27.89
CA PRO A 633 -28.55 -15.35 26.64
C PRO A 633 -28.84 -14.20 25.66
N THR A 634 -28.01 -14.03 24.63
CA THR A 634 -28.34 -13.12 23.52
C THR A 634 -29.45 -13.72 22.64
N PRO A 635 -30.26 -12.88 21.96
CA PRO A 635 -31.20 -13.36 20.96
C PRO A 635 -30.48 -14.19 19.89
N ARG A 636 -30.96 -15.41 19.63
CA ARG A 636 -30.32 -16.33 18.68
C ARG A 636 -31.31 -16.99 17.75
N PHE A 637 -30.87 -17.29 16.54
CA PHE A 637 -31.62 -18.09 15.58
C PHE A 637 -31.04 -19.50 15.43
N ALA A 638 -31.91 -20.50 15.39
CA ALA A 638 -31.60 -21.87 14.99
C ALA A 638 -32.77 -22.42 14.17
N GLU A 639 -32.49 -22.94 12.97
CA GLU A 639 -33.52 -23.50 12.06
C GLU A 639 -34.71 -22.51 11.84
N SER A 640 -34.40 -21.23 11.61
CA SER A 640 -35.38 -20.14 11.46
C SER A 640 -36.25 -19.85 12.70
N ARG A 641 -36.04 -20.54 13.82
CA ARG A 641 -36.67 -20.26 15.11
C ARG A 641 -35.82 -19.29 15.91
N MET A 642 -36.46 -18.33 16.56
CA MET A 642 -35.79 -17.31 17.36
C MET A 642 -35.96 -17.60 18.84
N SER A 643 -34.87 -17.69 19.58
CA SER A 643 -34.90 -17.65 21.05
C SER A 643 -34.77 -16.19 21.48
N LEU A 644 -35.81 -15.64 22.09
CA LEU A 644 -35.94 -14.23 22.45
C LEU A 644 -35.96 -14.05 23.98
N PRO A 645 -34.85 -13.56 24.57
CA PRO A 645 -34.83 -13.07 25.94
C PRO A 645 -35.67 -11.80 26.05
N CYS A 646 -36.58 -11.76 27.01
CA CYS A 646 -37.54 -10.68 27.13
C CYS A 646 -38.24 -10.62 28.49
N ILE A 647 -39.05 -9.57 28.68
CA ILE A 647 -40.03 -9.48 29.76
C ILE A 647 -41.41 -9.63 29.13
N ALA A 648 -42.16 -10.65 29.55
CA ALA A 648 -43.38 -11.10 28.89
C ALA A 648 -44.62 -10.86 29.74
N PHE A 649 -45.45 -9.89 29.37
CA PHE A 649 -46.66 -9.56 30.11
C PHE A 649 -47.91 -10.11 29.41
N GLN A 650 -48.65 -10.98 30.08
CA GLN A 650 -49.88 -11.52 29.53
C GLN A 650 -50.97 -10.43 29.48
N LEU A 651 -51.63 -10.31 28.33
CA LEU A 651 -52.78 -9.42 28.17
C LEU A 651 -54.07 -10.08 28.67
N PRO A 652 -54.91 -9.35 29.44
CA PRO A 652 -56.26 -9.78 29.71
C PRO A 652 -57.12 -9.72 28.44
N ARG A 653 -58.33 -10.29 28.49
CA ARG A 653 -59.28 -10.17 27.37
C ARG A 653 -59.53 -8.71 27.03
N PHE A 654 -59.60 -8.40 25.74
CA PHE A 654 -59.85 -7.06 25.25
C PHE A 654 -61.13 -6.48 25.85
N SER A 655 -61.03 -5.25 26.35
CA SER A 655 -62.16 -4.51 26.94
C SER A 655 -63.08 -3.92 25.87
N SER A 656 -62.55 -3.62 24.67
CA SER A 656 -63.34 -3.24 23.51
C SER A 656 -62.62 -3.56 22.20
N SER A 657 -63.40 -3.87 21.16
CA SER A 657 -62.93 -4.00 19.78
C SER A 657 -63.80 -3.15 18.87
N SER A 658 -63.17 -2.45 17.91
CA SER A 658 -63.88 -1.69 16.89
C SER A 658 -63.25 -1.95 15.52
N ARG A 659 -64.11 -2.13 14.51
CA ARG A 659 -63.67 -2.30 13.12
C ARG A 659 -63.67 -0.94 12.43
N THR A 660 -62.52 -0.56 11.90
CA THR A 660 -62.32 0.67 11.13
C THR A 660 -62.14 0.34 9.64
N ARG A 661 -62.10 1.35 8.78
CA ARG A 661 -61.81 1.16 7.34
C ARG A 661 -60.40 0.62 7.07
N SER A 662 -59.47 0.81 8.00
CA SER A 662 -58.05 0.45 7.88
C SER A 662 -57.65 -0.78 8.70
N GLY A 663 -58.59 -1.44 9.39
CA GLY A 663 -58.31 -2.61 10.24
C GLY A 663 -59.11 -2.63 11.54
N HIS A 664 -58.66 -3.42 12.50
CA HIS A 664 -59.26 -3.57 13.82
C HIS A 664 -58.47 -2.76 14.87
N VAL A 665 -59.20 -2.16 15.82
CA VAL A 665 -58.63 -1.49 16.99
C VAL A 665 -59.11 -2.24 18.22
N TYR A 666 -58.16 -2.77 18.99
CA TYR A 666 -58.40 -3.45 20.26
C TYR A 666 -57.87 -2.62 21.41
N ARG A 667 -58.60 -2.60 22.52
CA ARG A 667 -58.15 -1.97 23.76
C ARG A 667 -58.15 -3.00 24.87
N ALA A 668 -57.08 -3.02 25.66
CA ALA A 668 -56.95 -3.84 26.85
C ALA A 668 -56.57 -2.95 28.02
N ASP A 669 -57.26 -3.12 29.16
CA ASP A 669 -56.87 -2.46 30.40
C ASP A 669 -56.01 -3.42 31.22
N THR A 670 -54.80 -3.01 31.56
CA THR A 670 -53.79 -3.86 32.18
C THR A 670 -53.29 -3.23 33.47
N ILE A 671 -53.07 -4.05 34.50
CA ILE A 671 -52.46 -3.57 35.76
C ILE A 671 -51.05 -3.04 35.49
N ALA A 672 -50.33 -3.65 34.54
CA ALA A 672 -48.95 -3.31 34.24
C ALA A 672 -48.77 -1.97 33.51
N PHE A 673 -49.66 -1.66 32.55
CA PHE A 673 -49.48 -0.54 31.62
C PHE A 673 -50.65 0.45 31.60
N GLY A 674 -51.76 0.15 32.28
CA GLY A 674 -53.03 0.84 32.08
C GLY A 674 -53.67 0.43 30.75
N MET A 675 -54.30 1.40 30.08
CA MET A 675 -55.00 1.18 28.81
C MET A 675 -54.03 1.10 27.62
N VAL A 676 -53.96 -0.07 26.99
CA VAL A 676 -53.16 -0.33 25.79
C VAL A 676 -54.07 -0.40 24.56
N GLU A 677 -53.74 0.36 23.52
CA GLU A 677 -54.42 0.31 22.22
C GLU A 677 -53.56 -0.44 21.19
N ILE A 678 -54.15 -1.42 20.53
CA ILE A 678 -53.51 -2.23 19.48
C ILE A 678 -54.26 -2.02 18.18
N ARG A 679 -53.54 -1.60 17.14
CA ARG A 679 -54.07 -1.42 15.78
C ARG A 679 -53.50 -2.48 14.87
N THR A 680 -54.36 -3.28 14.25
CA THR A 680 -53.95 -4.38 13.38
C THR A 680 -55.05 -4.72 12.37
N ARG A 681 -54.65 -5.06 11.15
CA ARG A 681 -55.54 -5.55 10.09
C ARG A 681 -56.05 -6.96 10.35
N TYR A 682 -55.37 -7.72 11.21
CA TYR A 682 -55.75 -9.08 11.57
C TYR A 682 -56.85 -9.10 12.63
N ASP A 683 -57.79 -10.05 12.52
CA ASP A 683 -58.80 -10.24 13.56
C ASP A 683 -58.23 -11.06 14.73
N LEU A 684 -58.06 -10.39 15.86
CA LEU A 684 -57.56 -10.99 17.10
C LEU A 684 -58.66 -11.61 17.97
N SER A 685 -59.94 -11.55 17.56
CA SER A 685 -61.08 -12.02 18.35
C SER A 685 -61.01 -13.51 18.73
N ARG A 686 -60.33 -14.31 17.90
CA ARG A 686 -60.18 -15.76 18.07
C ARG A 686 -58.92 -16.15 18.86
N MET A 687 -58.03 -15.20 19.13
CA MET A 687 -56.77 -15.43 19.85
C MET A 687 -57.04 -15.56 21.36
N ARG A 688 -56.57 -16.67 21.96
CA ARG A 688 -56.88 -17.00 23.36
C ARG A 688 -55.85 -16.46 24.36
N SER A 689 -54.59 -16.35 23.96
CA SER A 689 -53.48 -15.95 24.83
C SER A 689 -52.58 -14.98 24.09
N LEU A 690 -52.58 -13.72 24.52
CA LEU A 690 -51.75 -12.65 23.95
C LEU A 690 -50.78 -12.12 25.00
N TYR A 691 -49.61 -11.72 24.54
CA TYR A 691 -48.52 -11.24 25.36
C TYR A 691 -47.93 -9.97 24.76
N LEU A 692 -47.74 -8.96 25.62
CA LEU A 692 -46.88 -7.82 25.32
C LEU A 692 -45.46 -8.16 25.75
N ILE A 693 -44.55 -8.14 24.80
CA ILE A 693 -43.17 -8.52 24.99
C ILE A 693 -42.31 -7.28 24.91
N HIS A 694 -41.50 -7.07 25.93
CA HIS A 694 -40.37 -6.15 25.89
C HIS A 694 -39.10 -6.96 25.59
N PRO A 695 -38.56 -6.91 24.35
CA PRO A 695 -37.28 -7.55 24.06
C PRO A 695 -36.20 -7.01 24.98
N TRP A 696 -35.36 -7.90 25.51
CA TRP A 696 -34.20 -7.47 26.28
C TRP A 696 -33.19 -6.81 25.34
N LEU A 697 -32.73 -5.62 25.71
CA LEU A 697 -31.74 -4.84 24.98
C LEU A 697 -30.54 -4.65 25.90
N ASP A 698 -29.40 -5.23 25.55
CA ASP A 698 -28.20 -5.23 26.41
C ASP A 698 -27.65 -3.79 26.65
N ASN A 699 -27.86 -2.90 25.68
CA ASN A 699 -27.55 -1.47 25.77
C ASN A 699 -28.37 -0.71 26.84
N LEU A 700 -29.38 -1.32 27.47
CA LEU A 700 -30.09 -0.75 28.61
C LEU A 700 -29.26 -0.76 29.88
N VAL A 701 -28.13 -1.48 29.93
CA VAL A 701 -27.23 -1.49 31.10
C VAL A 701 -25.94 -0.70 30.85
N GLU A 702 -25.46 -0.67 29.60
CA GLU A 702 -24.14 -0.11 29.27
C GLU A 702 -24.23 1.21 28.49
N HIS A 703 -23.64 2.25 29.09
CA HIS A 703 -23.24 3.55 28.54
C HIS A 703 -24.30 4.57 28.08
N GLY A 704 -24.04 5.83 28.46
CA GLY A 704 -24.76 7.05 28.07
C GLY A 704 -24.14 7.76 26.87
N ASP A 705 -23.17 7.16 26.18
CA ASP A 705 -22.49 7.78 25.04
C ASP A 705 -23.10 7.31 23.71
N MET A 706 -24.17 8.00 23.30
CA MET A 706 -24.55 8.13 21.88
C MET A 706 -23.85 9.33 21.23
N HIS A 707 -22.63 9.67 21.68
CA HIS A 707 -21.77 10.65 21.04
C HIS A 707 -20.35 10.10 20.88
N GLY A 708 -19.81 10.30 19.68
CA GLY A 708 -18.59 9.64 19.20
C GLY A 708 -17.38 9.86 20.11
N GLY A 709 -16.91 8.77 20.70
CA GLY A 709 -15.56 8.66 21.23
C GLY A 709 -14.62 8.19 20.12
N ALA A 710 -13.46 8.85 20.01
CA ALA A 710 -12.39 8.46 19.11
C ALA A 710 -11.95 7.01 19.42
N PHE A 711 -12.03 6.12 18.43
CA PHE A 711 -11.56 4.74 18.54
C PHE A 711 -10.11 4.62 18.06
N THR A 712 -9.30 3.95 18.86
CA THR A 712 -7.87 3.66 18.62
C THR A 712 -7.66 2.59 17.55
N GLU A 713 -6.52 2.66 16.84
CA GLU A 713 -6.11 1.90 15.64
C GLU A 713 -6.02 0.36 15.72
N ASN A 714 -6.48 -0.30 16.80
CA ASN A 714 -6.19 -1.72 17.05
C ASN A 714 -7.34 -2.72 16.78
N ASP A 715 -8.49 -2.31 16.25
CA ASP A 715 -9.57 -3.25 15.89
C ASP A 715 -9.45 -3.78 14.44
N VAL A 716 -8.25 -4.24 14.07
CA VAL A 716 -8.06 -5.11 12.89
C VAL A 716 -8.04 -6.55 13.38
N LEU A 717 -9.12 -7.29 13.12
CA LEU A 717 -9.20 -8.73 13.36
C LEU A 717 -8.02 -9.47 12.69
N PRO A 718 -7.40 -10.46 13.37
CA PRO A 718 -6.42 -11.34 12.75
C PRO A 718 -7.10 -12.22 11.67
N PRO A 719 -6.35 -12.71 10.66
CA PRO A 719 -6.90 -13.57 9.63
C PRO A 719 -7.44 -14.89 10.22
N PRO A 720 -8.46 -15.50 9.60
CA PRO A 720 -9.05 -16.74 10.09
C PRO A 720 -8.02 -17.88 10.06
N SER A 721 -7.96 -18.62 11.15
CA SER A 721 -7.24 -19.89 11.28
C SER A 721 -7.72 -20.88 10.19
N PRO A 722 -6.81 -21.61 9.52
CA PRO A 722 -7.23 -22.68 8.62
C PRO A 722 -7.80 -23.84 9.46
N ASN A 723 -9.03 -24.25 9.17
CA ASN A 723 -9.51 -25.56 9.60
C ASN A 723 -8.72 -26.63 8.86
N THR A 724 -8.19 -27.55 9.65
CA THR A 724 -7.59 -28.82 9.30
C THR A 724 -8.59 -29.68 8.51
N ASP A 725 -8.20 -30.11 7.32
CA ASP A 725 -8.53 -31.40 6.70
C ASP A 725 -7.71 -31.47 5.40
N ASP A 726 -6.49 -31.99 5.49
CA ASP A 726 -5.79 -32.65 4.39
C ASP A 726 -4.67 -33.51 5.00
N GLU A 727 -4.89 -34.83 4.97
CA GLU A 727 -3.92 -35.85 5.33
C GLU A 727 -2.83 -35.97 4.25
N ASP A 728 -1.60 -36.21 4.72
CA ASP A 728 -0.45 -36.80 4.03
C ASP A 728 0.14 -36.10 2.79
N ILE A 729 1.31 -35.48 2.98
CA ILE A 729 2.60 -35.94 2.43
C ILE A 729 3.75 -35.27 3.22
N SER A 730 4.63 -36.12 3.75
CA SER A 730 5.80 -35.87 4.58
C SER A 730 6.92 -35.03 3.94
N GLY A 731 7.64 -34.24 4.75
CA GLY A 731 9.08 -33.98 4.57
C GLY A 731 9.56 -32.54 4.81
N ASP A 732 10.16 -32.35 5.99
CA ASP A 732 11.30 -31.47 6.32
C ASP A 732 11.12 -29.98 6.67
N GLU A 733 11.30 -29.75 7.98
CA GLU A 733 11.99 -28.67 8.71
C GLU A 733 11.85 -27.20 8.22
N LEU A 734 11.12 -26.40 9.00
CA LEU A 734 11.15 -24.94 8.96
C LEU A 734 11.44 -24.38 10.35
N ASP A 735 12.59 -23.71 10.46
CA ASP A 735 13.00 -22.88 11.57
C ASP A 735 12.07 -21.66 11.73
N ASN A 736 11.55 -21.48 12.94
CA ASN A 736 10.90 -20.25 13.39
C ASN A 736 11.94 -19.35 14.05
N GLU A 737 12.43 -18.34 13.34
CA GLU A 737 13.06 -17.17 13.98
C GLU A 737 12.02 -16.05 14.13
N GLU A 738 11.64 -15.81 15.39
CA GLU A 738 11.00 -14.58 15.86
C GLU A 738 11.98 -13.42 15.68
N ILE A 739 11.54 -12.35 15.01
CA ILE A 739 12.32 -11.11 14.88
C ILE A 739 11.86 -10.14 15.96
N ASP A 740 12.82 -9.85 16.83
CA ASP A 740 12.84 -8.84 17.88
C ASP A 740 13.03 -7.45 17.25
N ASP A 741 12.00 -6.60 17.27
CA ASP A 741 12.09 -5.19 16.85
C ASP A 741 12.28 -4.32 18.10
N ASN A 742 13.54 -4.14 18.50
CA ASN A 742 13.91 -3.11 19.45
C ASN A 742 15.12 -2.31 18.92
N ASP A 743 14.97 -0.99 18.97
CA ASP A 743 15.98 0.08 18.90
C ASP A 743 16.04 0.92 17.62
N SER A 744 15.47 2.14 17.70
CA SER A 744 16.24 3.35 17.37
C SER A 744 15.59 4.58 18.01
N SER A 745 16.38 5.21 18.87
CA SER A 745 16.14 6.46 19.57
C SER A 745 16.58 7.65 18.72
N LEU A 746 15.67 8.60 18.45
CA LEU A 746 16.00 10.01 18.15
C LEU A 746 14.89 10.91 18.70
N SER A 747 15.30 11.86 19.52
CA SER A 747 14.50 12.74 20.39
C SER A 747 13.99 13.98 19.66
N GLU A 748 12.73 14.36 19.90
CA GLU A 748 12.18 15.72 19.69
C GLU A 748 10.98 15.95 20.65
N PRO A 749 10.54 17.19 20.91
CA PRO A 749 10.59 17.85 22.22
C PRO A 749 9.34 17.67 23.10
N GLU A 750 9.53 17.81 24.41
CA GLU A 750 8.47 17.79 25.44
C GLU A 750 7.37 18.84 25.17
N LEU A 751 6.19 18.37 24.76
CA LEU A 751 4.93 19.11 24.89
C LEU A 751 4.44 19.07 26.35
N PRO A 752 3.70 20.11 26.81
CA PRO A 752 3.31 20.23 28.21
C PRO A 752 2.45 19.04 28.63
N SER A 753 2.75 18.51 29.81
CA SER A 753 2.04 17.43 30.47
C SER A 753 0.53 17.67 30.46
N ILE A 754 -0.17 16.87 29.64
CA ILE A 754 -1.62 16.71 29.68
C ILE A 754 -1.96 16.15 31.07
N PRO A 755 -2.99 16.67 31.78
CA PRO A 755 -3.38 16.13 33.06
C PRO A 755 -3.76 14.66 32.87
N THR A 756 -3.20 13.79 33.71
CA THR A 756 -3.57 12.38 33.82
C THR A 756 -5.09 12.25 33.73
N PRO A 757 -5.65 11.40 32.84
CA PRO A 757 -7.10 11.17 32.82
C PRO A 757 -7.51 10.74 34.22
N ALA A 758 -8.44 11.48 34.81
CA ALA A 758 -9.05 11.08 36.07
C ALA A 758 -9.50 9.63 35.92
N GLN A 759 -8.99 8.76 36.79
CA GLN A 759 -9.44 7.38 36.91
C GLN A 759 -10.97 7.39 36.94
N THR A 760 -11.61 6.92 35.86
CA THR A 760 -13.04 6.72 35.82
C THR A 760 -13.38 5.73 36.92
N ALA A 761 -14.01 6.22 37.99
CA ALA A 761 -14.48 5.41 39.08
C ALA A 761 -15.39 4.31 38.52
N SER A 762 -15.02 3.05 38.76
CA SER A 762 -15.90 1.89 38.55
C SER A 762 -17.28 2.20 39.13
N VAL A 763 -18.29 2.32 38.27
CA VAL A 763 -19.67 2.59 38.71
C VAL A 763 -20.16 1.39 39.51
N ASP A 764 -20.49 1.64 40.79
CA ASP A 764 -20.94 0.61 41.72
C ASP A 764 -22.18 -0.17 41.22
N ARG A 765 -22.22 -1.48 41.49
CA ARG A 765 -23.24 -2.42 41.02
C ARG A 765 -24.66 -1.99 41.40
N GLU A 766 -24.83 -1.41 42.59
CA GLU A 766 -26.15 -0.92 43.01
C GLU A 766 -26.61 0.28 42.18
N THR A 767 -25.67 1.08 41.67
CA THR A 767 -25.98 2.22 40.80
C THR A 767 -26.48 1.72 39.45
N ARG A 768 -25.84 0.69 38.88
CA ARG A 768 -26.30 0.03 37.64
C ARG A 768 -27.70 -0.59 37.78
N ALA A 769 -27.99 -1.25 38.91
CA ALA A 769 -29.33 -1.79 39.17
C ALA A 769 -30.40 -0.70 39.26
N ARG A 770 -30.09 0.47 39.86
CA ARG A 770 -31.02 1.61 39.89
C ARG A 770 -31.21 2.27 38.51
N GLN A 771 -30.15 2.37 37.71
CA GLN A 771 -30.21 2.84 36.33
C GLN A 771 -31.10 1.94 35.46
N LEU A 772 -30.96 0.62 35.62
CA LEU A 772 -31.81 -0.37 34.94
C LEU A 772 -33.29 -0.17 35.30
N VAL A 773 -33.61 -0.02 36.59
CA VAL A 773 -34.98 0.23 37.03
C VAL A 773 -35.52 1.53 36.44
N ALA A 774 -34.72 2.60 36.40
CA ALA A 774 -35.11 3.86 35.78
C ALA A 774 -35.47 3.68 34.30
N ARG A 775 -34.65 2.94 33.55
CA ARG A 775 -34.85 2.66 32.12
C ARG A 775 -36.08 1.78 31.85
N LEU A 776 -36.32 0.75 32.66
CA LEU A 776 -37.52 -0.10 32.56
C LEU A 776 -38.83 0.68 32.76
N ARG A 777 -38.80 1.84 33.43
CA ARG A 777 -39.97 2.70 33.66
C ARG A 777 -40.21 3.74 32.56
N GLN A 778 -39.33 3.82 31.57
CA GLN A 778 -39.57 4.65 30.39
C GLN A 778 -40.61 4.00 29.46
N PRO A 779 -41.33 4.79 28.66
CA PRO A 779 -42.12 4.26 27.56
C PRO A 779 -41.24 3.48 26.57
N PHE A 780 -41.66 2.28 26.17
CA PHE A 780 -40.94 1.46 25.20
C PHE A 780 -41.89 0.87 24.15
N GLY A 781 -41.35 0.50 22.99
CA GLY A 781 -42.06 -0.24 21.95
C GLY A 781 -42.18 -1.73 22.30
N ALA A 782 -43.40 -2.23 22.44
CA ALA A 782 -43.68 -3.63 22.73
C ALA A 782 -44.00 -4.43 21.46
N LEU A 783 -43.62 -5.71 21.46
CA LEU A 783 -44.07 -6.69 20.48
C LEU A 783 -45.34 -7.37 20.98
N LEU A 784 -46.30 -7.62 20.10
CA LEU A 784 -47.47 -8.43 20.41
C LEU A 784 -47.23 -9.87 19.95
N LEU A 785 -47.24 -10.83 20.87
CA LEU A 785 -47.11 -12.25 20.57
C LEU A 785 -48.35 -13.03 21.01
N THR A 786 -48.68 -14.07 20.25
CA THR A 786 -49.71 -15.05 20.60
C THR A 786 -49.07 -16.42 20.78
N VAL A 787 -49.72 -17.27 21.58
CA VAL A 787 -49.34 -18.67 21.73
C VAL A 787 -50.14 -19.53 20.75
N ASP A 788 -49.46 -20.43 20.04
CA ASP A 788 -50.15 -21.45 19.25
C ASP A 788 -50.59 -22.62 20.14
N SER A 789 -51.89 -22.93 20.12
CA SER A 789 -52.47 -23.99 20.95
C SER A 789 -52.33 -25.40 20.36
N THR A 790 -51.72 -25.56 19.18
CA THR A 790 -51.47 -26.86 18.55
C THR A 790 -50.20 -27.58 19.05
N GLY A 791 -49.76 -27.25 20.27
CA GLY A 791 -48.61 -27.75 21.04
C GLY A 791 -47.83 -28.96 20.52
N ARG A 792 -46.51 -28.87 20.58
CA ARG A 792 -45.59 -30.00 20.38
C ARG A 792 -45.89 -31.13 21.38
N ARG A 793 -45.64 -32.38 20.95
CA ARG A 793 -45.76 -33.58 21.82
C ARG A 793 -44.87 -33.53 23.07
N ASP A 794 -43.88 -32.63 23.08
CA ASP A 794 -42.91 -32.45 24.17
C ASP A 794 -43.28 -31.33 25.16
N GLY A 795 -44.45 -30.68 25.01
CA GLY A 795 -44.93 -29.65 25.94
C GLY A 795 -44.32 -28.25 25.77
N ALA A 796 -43.49 -28.03 24.75
CA ALA A 796 -42.96 -26.71 24.40
C ALA A 796 -44.04 -25.82 23.76
N VAL A 797 -44.06 -24.53 24.15
CA VAL A 797 -45.03 -23.53 23.71
C VAL A 797 -44.38 -22.62 22.67
N ASP A 798 -44.93 -22.62 21.46
CA ASP A 798 -44.44 -21.81 20.35
C ASP A 798 -45.17 -20.45 20.30
N TYR A 799 -44.38 -19.37 20.31
CA TYR A 799 -44.89 -18.00 20.20
C TYR A 799 -44.85 -17.52 18.75
N LYS A 800 -45.79 -16.66 18.37
CA LYS A 800 -45.86 -16.04 17.04
C LYS A 800 -46.14 -14.54 17.16
N ARG A 801 -45.38 -13.71 16.45
CA ARG A 801 -45.63 -12.26 16.43
C ARG A 801 -46.88 -11.95 15.63
N VAL A 802 -47.74 -11.15 16.22
CA VAL A 802 -48.90 -10.55 15.56
C VAL A 802 -48.43 -9.24 14.93
N ALA A 803 -48.62 -9.12 13.62
CA ALA A 803 -48.31 -7.89 12.91
C ALA A 803 -49.25 -6.75 13.37
N ALA A 804 -48.64 -5.65 13.79
CA ALA A 804 -49.32 -4.41 14.13
C ALA A 804 -49.11 -3.38 13.01
N ASP A 805 -50.15 -2.61 12.70
CA ASP A 805 -50.10 -1.55 11.69
C ASP A 805 -49.68 -0.20 12.31
N GLY A 806 -49.40 -0.17 13.60
CA GLY A 806 -48.85 0.97 14.33
C GLY A 806 -47.98 0.52 15.50
N LEU A 807 -47.13 1.42 15.98
CA LEU A 807 -46.25 1.15 17.11
C LEU A 807 -47.08 0.93 18.38
N ILE A 808 -46.82 -0.16 19.09
CA ILE A 808 -47.40 -0.41 20.41
C ILE A 808 -46.44 0.18 21.43
N THR A 809 -46.70 1.40 21.89
CA THR A 809 -45.92 2.04 22.94
C THR A 809 -46.60 1.85 24.29
N VAL A 810 -45.89 1.31 25.27
CA VAL A 810 -46.40 1.08 26.63
C VAL A 810 -45.41 1.60 27.66
N GLN A 811 -45.90 1.90 28.86
CA GLN A 811 -45.08 2.36 29.98
C GLN A 811 -45.52 1.62 31.25
N LEU A 812 -44.55 1.05 31.98
CA LEU A 812 -44.84 0.35 33.24
C LEU A 812 -45.30 1.32 34.32
N GLN A 813 -46.50 1.11 34.86
CA GLN A 813 -47.09 1.89 35.94
C GLN A 813 -46.25 1.79 37.23
N GLU A 814 -46.10 2.89 37.98
CA GLU A 814 -45.32 2.90 39.24
C GLU A 814 -45.82 1.87 40.27
N SER A 815 -47.09 1.46 40.19
CA SER A 815 -47.71 0.45 41.06
C SER A 815 -47.22 -0.99 40.82
N VAL A 816 -46.61 -1.29 39.68
CA VAL A 816 -46.07 -2.64 39.39
C VAL A 816 -44.82 -2.88 40.24
N SER A 817 -44.76 -3.96 41.02
CA SER A 817 -43.57 -4.21 41.86
C SER A 817 -42.39 -4.71 41.02
N LEU A 818 -41.16 -4.53 41.52
CA LEU A 818 -39.98 -5.11 40.85
C LEU A 818 -39.99 -6.65 40.86
N ALA A 819 -40.64 -7.25 41.85
CA ALA A 819 -40.81 -8.70 41.94
C ALA A 819 -41.72 -9.20 40.80
N ASP A 820 -42.80 -8.49 40.50
CA ASP A 820 -43.67 -8.82 39.37
C ASP A 820 -42.91 -8.73 38.04
N ILE A 821 -42.04 -7.73 37.85
CA ILE A 821 -41.23 -7.61 36.63
C ILE A 821 -40.27 -8.80 36.51
N LEU A 822 -39.56 -9.14 37.61
CA LEU A 822 -38.66 -10.30 37.67
C LEU A 822 -39.39 -11.61 37.35
N ASP A 823 -40.59 -11.79 37.90
CA ASP A 823 -41.42 -12.96 37.66
C ASP A 823 -41.93 -13.04 36.22
N ASN A 824 -41.81 -12.00 35.39
CA ASN A 824 -42.16 -12.00 33.96
C ASN A 824 -40.94 -12.11 33.02
N VAL A 825 -39.71 -12.21 33.54
CA VAL A 825 -38.50 -12.41 32.72
C VAL A 825 -38.51 -13.83 32.14
N ARG A 826 -38.38 -13.95 30.82
CA ARG A 826 -38.48 -15.22 30.08
C ARG A 826 -37.52 -15.26 28.89
N VAL A 827 -37.21 -16.47 28.43
CA VAL A 827 -36.69 -16.71 27.08
C VAL A 827 -37.79 -17.42 26.30
N LEU A 828 -38.29 -16.80 25.24
CA LEU A 828 -39.39 -17.31 24.44
C LEU A 828 -38.87 -17.86 23.12
N ASP A 829 -39.32 -19.05 22.73
CA ASP A 829 -39.06 -19.59 21.40
C ASP A 829 -40.17 -19.14 20.44
N VAL A 830 -39.78 -18.35 19.44
CA VAL A 830 -40.66 -17.78 18.43
C VAL A 830 -40.49 -18.54 17.12
N GLU A 831 -41.56 -19.19 16.68
CA GLU A 831 -41.56 -20.24 15.65
C GLU A 831 -41.47 -19.72 14.20
N PHE A 832 -41.00 -20.62 13.33
CA PHE A 832 -41.07 -20.60 11.86
C PHE A 832 -42.05 -21.68 11.37
N GLU A 833 -43.23 -21.30 10.87
CA GLU A 833 -43.87 -21.90 9.67
C GLU A 833 -45.31 -21.40 9.36
N ARG A 834 -45.59 -21.37 8.05
CA ARG A 834 -46.83 -21.31 7.26
C ARG A 834 -48.18 -21.05 7.96
N TRP A 835 -48.66 -19.80 7.87
CA TRP A 835 -50.07 -19.41 8.04
C TRP A 835 -50.98 -19.81 6.86
N LEU A 836 -50.71 -20.91 6.15
CA LEU A 836 -51.56 -21.36 5.04
C LEU A 836 -52.82 -22.12 5.52
N GLY A 837 -52.91 -22.51 6.79
CA GLY A 837 -54.04 -23.33 7.29
C GLY A 837 -55.23 -22.54 7.86
N TRP A 838 -55.01 -21.44 8.58
CA TRP A 838 -56.09 -20.85 9.41
C TRP A 838 -56.62 -19.50 8.92
N VAL A 839 -55.92 -18.75 8.04
CA VAL A 839 -56.36 -17.39 7.57
C VAL A 839 -57.14 -17.58 6.28
N LEU A 840 -56.75 -18.57 5.48
CA LEU A 840 -57.40 -18.90 4.23
C LEU A 840 -58.79 -19.53 4.44
N ASP A 841 -59.06 -20.14 5.60
CA ASP A 841 -60.41 -20.61 5.94
C ASP A 841 -61.39 -19.47 6.30
N GLY A 842 -60.91 -18.23 6.40
CA GLY A 842 -61.74 -17.06 6.76
C GLY A 842 -61.73 -15.90 5.76
N PHE A 843 -60.82 -15.88 4.78
CA PHE A 843 -60.68 -14.77 3.84
C PHE A 843 -60.59 -15.23 2.39
N THR A 844 -61.74 -15.20 1.72
CA THR A 844 -61.78 -14.85 0.30
C THR A 844 -61.41 -13.38 0.18
N CYS A 845 -60.21 -13.08 -0.29
CA CYS A 845 -59.92 -11.78 -0.89
C CYS A 845 -60.55 -11.78 -2.29
N PRO A 846 -61.48 -10.85 -2.63
CA PRO A 846 -62.00 -10.76 -3.99
C PRO A 846 -60.91 -10.16 -4.88
N GLY A 847 -60.19 -10.98 -5.64
CA GLY A 847 -59.22 -10.47 -6.60
C GLY A 847 -58.09 -11.41 -7.07
N LEU A 848 -57.97 -12.62 -6.53
CA LEU A 848 -57.03 -13.63 -7.04
C LEU A 848 -57.78 -14.91 -7.35
N THR A 849 -58.49 -14.89 -8.48
CA THR A 849 -58.85 -16.10 -9.20
C THR A 849 -57.86 -16.29 -10.34
N ASN A 850 -57.26 -17.47 -10.35
CA ASN A 850 -56.68 -18.22 -11.47
C ASN A 850 -55.15 -18.40 -11.48
N ASP A 851 -54.83 -19.64 -11.83
CA ASP A 851 -53.60 -20.12 -12.47
C ASP A 851 -52.40 -20.41 -11.56
N LEU A 852 -52.52 -21.54 -10.84
CA LEU A 852 -51.37 -22.40 -10.52
C LEU A 852 -51.54 -23.71 -11.28
N ASP A 853 -51.02 -23.71 -12.51
CA ASP A 853 -50.48 -24.88 -13.19
C ASP A 853 -49.13 -24.44 -13.78
N ILE A 854 -48.11 -25.28 -13.57
CA ILE A 854 -46.66 -25.18 -13.90
C ILE A 854 -45.77 -24.73 -12.74
#